data_AF-A0A540WLZ2-F1
#
_entry.id   AF-A0A540WLZ2-F1
#
_cell.length_a   1.000
_cell.length_b   1.000
_cell.length_c   1.000
_cell.angle_alpha   90.00
_cell.angle_beta   90.00
_cell.angle_gamma   90.00
#
_symmetry.space_group_name_H-M   'P 1'
#
loop_
_entity.id
_entity.type
_entity.pdbx_description
1 polymer ?
#
loop_
_entity_poly.entity_id
_entity_poly.type
_entity_poly.pdbx_seq_one_letter_code
_entity_poly.pdbx_strand_id
1 'polypeptide(L)'
;MVGSHTHGRVAARGRLTRPPPLLLYDADCGFCRRWVARWAWRTEGRVRFLPGRSWLLLLLGIPRRNMRRATQLVEPSGRVSQGAEAVFRALTRSPRWLTRGMARVGLLPGVLGLSQAAYGVIARNRRAASRVDRWLFGRTVAPRDLRQVRWLFLRLMGGTFLIAFTSLRGQVLGLFGSRGIRPVKDLVSEERRQAEPARERWRRLPTVFWFGASDATLVRGCTLGQLLSLAVLFNVAPRSALALLWGLYLSYAAVGREFLSFQWDVLLLEMGLLSALTAPPGLRPGLGRASPGALDVFLFRLLVFRLYFGSGVSKWQSGDRTWRELTACRHYYETAPLPTRGGWYAHHLPEPLQKASTAMVLALEAGVPLLVFTPRRPRQLAFGAFSALQAAIAATGNYGFFNLQSLALGVWLLDDAALRRMLPFLPESPPPPARSRTHWSGVLLTPLLLLGAADILLRFERGARLPEQVLRPLTWLHGCARPLRSVNRYGLFSVMTVERPEIVVEGSNDGEHWEPYRFRYKVSDVDQPPRQVAPHQPRLDWQMWFAALSSPPSWFIAFLARLLEGAPEVLGLLERNPFPDAPPRQVRAVLHDYRMTGAEERRRTGAWWTRERRGLYVQPLALASGPRPTGSMPRLRWLAPGV
;
A
#
# COMPACT_ATOMS: atom_id res chain seq x y z
N MET A 1 -25.86 -29.14 45.46
CA MET A 1 -26.34 -28.35 46.61
C MET A 1 -25.36 -27.21 46.85
N VAL A 2 -25.88 -25.97 46.94
CA VAL A 2 -25.33 -24.75 47.61
C VAL A 2 -23.88 -24.35 47.23
N GLY A 3 -23.55 -23.21 46.60
CA GLY A 3 -24.14 -21.87 46.65
C GLY A 3 -23.28 -20.95 47.54
N SER A 4 -22.22 -20.33 47.00
CA SER A 4 -21.47 -19.28 47.71
C SER A 4 -21.76 -17.89 47.10
N HIS A 5 -22.62 -17.16 47.80
CA HIS A 5 -22.96 -15.77 47.52
C HIS A 5 -21.93 -14.84 48.18
N THR A 6 -21.23 -14.04 47.39
CA THR A 6 -20.50 -12.87 47.87
C THR A 6 -21.43 -11.65 47.87
N HIS A 7 -21.81 -11.19 49.06
CA HIS A 7 -22.60 -9.98 49.28
C HIS A 7 -21.73 -8.72 49.05
N GLY A 8 -21.93 -8.07 47.90
CA GLY A 8 -21.54 -6.66 47.73
C GLY A 8 -22.66 -5.75 48.24
N ARG A 9 -22.38 -4.98 49.30
CA ARG A 9 -23.29 -3.94 49.84
C ARG A 9 -23.65 -2.93 48.73
N VAL A 10 -24.94 -2.90 48.37
CA VAL A 10 -25.52 -1.90 47.46
C VAL A 10 -25.85 -0.65 48.27
N ALA A 11 -25.12 0.44 48.00
CA ALA A 11 -25.48 1.76 48.51
C ALA A 11 -26.80 2.22 47.85
N ALA A 12 -27.83 2.39 48.68
CA ALA A 12 -29.15 2.87 48.30
C ALA A 12 -29.10 4.36 47.92
N ARG A 13 -29.10 4.65 46.61
CA ARG A 13 -29.63 5.89 46.04
C ARG A 13 -30.49 5.51 44.82
N GLY A 14 -31.71 5.07 45.11
CA GLY A 14 -32.67 4.64 44.10
C GLY A 14 -33.29 5.82 43.36
N ARG A 15 -32.72 6.19 42.19
CA ARG A 15 -33.59 6.60 41.09
C ARG A 15 -34.24 5.32 40.59
N LEU A 16 -35.58 5.25 40.55
CA LEU A 16 -36.32 4.18 39.87
C LEU A 16 -35.94 4.19 38.38
N THR A 17 -34.83 3.54 38.04
CA THR A 17 -34.43 3.36 36.65
C THR A 17 -35.43 2.40 36.02
N ARG A 18 -36.24 2.90 35.09
CA ARG A 18 -37.14 2.06 34.27
C ARG A 18 -36.37 0.82 33.80
N PRO A 19 -36.96 -0.39 33.89
CA PRO A 19 -36.27 -1.62 33.52
C PRO A 19 -35.75 -1.52 32.08
N PRO A 20 -34.59 -2.11 31.74
CA PRO A 20 -34.10 -2.10 30.36
C PRO A 20 -35.06 -2.89 29.45
N PRO A 21 -35.20 -2.51 28.17
CA PRO A 21 -35.95 -3.28 27.20
C PRO A 21 -35.46 -4.74 27.13
N LEU A 22 -36.40 -5.67 26.97
CA LEU A 22 -36.12 -7.11 26.97
C LEU A 22 -36.30 -7.68 25.56
N LEU A 23 -35.22 -8.20 24.96
CA LEU A 23 -35.25 -8.89 23.68
C LEU A 23 -35.21 -10.41 23.87
N LEU A 24 -36.28 -11.07 23.45
CA LEU A 24 -36.46 -12.51 23.48
C LEU A 24 -36.02 -13.14 22.15
N TYR A 25 -35.22 -14.21 22.23
CA TYR A 25 -34.71 -14.92 21.06
C TYR A 25 -34.80 -16.46 21.22
N ASP A 26 -34.72 -17.15 20.08
CA ASP A 26 -34.72 -18.61 19.99
C ASP A 26 -33.32 -19.15 20.36
N ALA A 27 -33.24 -19.89 21.47
CA ALA A 27 -32.00 -20.43 22.01
C ALA A 27 -31.43 -21.59 21.18
N ASP A 28 -32.28 -22.37 20.51
CA ASP A 28 -31.86 -23.52 19.71
C ASP A 28 -31.36 -23.07 18.33
N CYS A 29 -31.73 -21.87 17.91
CA CYS A 29 -31.25 -21.26 16.69
C CYS A 29 -29.82 -20.69 16.86
N GLY A 30 -28.83 -21.43 16.34
CA GLY A 30 -27.44 -20.99 16.31
C GLY A 30 -27.19 -19.64 15.60
N PHE A 31 -28.02 -19.27 14.62
CA PHE A 31 -27.98 -17.95 13.99
C PHE A 31 -28.43 -16.86 14.96
N CYS A 32 -29.55 -17.05 15.66
CA CYS A 32 -30.07 -16.11 16.66
C CYS A 32 -29.08 -15.89 17.80
N ARG A 33 -28.50 -16.97 18.35
CA ARG A 33 -27.48 -16.88 19.42
C ARG A 33 -26.30 -15.98 19.04
N ARG A 34 -25.76 -16.14 17.82
CA ARG A 34 -24.61 -15.33 17.37
C ARG A 34 -24.97 -13.87 17.16
N TRP A 35 -26.10 -13.57 16.53
CA TRP A 35 -26.52 -12.19 16.31
C TRP A 35 -26.89 -11.47 17.60
N VAL A 36 -27.55 -12.17 18.53
CA VAL A 36 -27.85 -11.66 19.87
C VAL A 36 -26.57 -11.30 20.62
N ALA A 37 -25.56 -12.16 20.62
CA ALA A 37 -24.28 -11.83 21.26
C ALA A 37 -23.59 -10.61 20.60
N ARG A 38 -23.71 -10.43 19.28
CA ARG A 38 -23.23 -9.20 18.59
C ARG A 38 -24.02 -7.95 19.01
N TRP A 39 -25.34 -8.05 19.17
CA TRP A 39 -26.20 -6.93 19.58
C TRP A 39 -26.05 -6.58 21.05
N ALA A 40 -25.92 -7.58 21.93
CA ALA A 40 -25.64 -7.41 23.35
C ALA A 40 -24.36 -6.60 23.55
N TRP A 41 -23.29 -6.92 22.80
CA TRP A 41 -22.07 -6.14 22.85
C TRP A 41 -22.25 -4.69 22.38
N ARG A 42 -23.06 -4.42 21.34
CA ARG A 42 -23.31 -3.05 20.85
C ARG A 42 -24.22 -2.22 21.76
N THR A 43 -25.00 -2.86 22.60
CA THR A 43 -25.95 -2.20 23.51
C THR A 43 -25.38 -2.01 24.91
N GLU A 44 -24.24 -2.62 25.24
CA GLU A 44 -23.48 -2.40 26.48
C GLU A 44 -24.37 -2.50 27.74
N GLY A 45 -25.24 -3.52 27.79
CA GLY A 45 -26.14 -3.77 28.91
C GLY A 45 -27.44 -2.93 28.93
N ARG A 46 -27.62 -2.01 27.98
CA ARG A 46 -28.84 -1.16 27.90
C ARG A 46 -30.08 -1.89 27.36
N VAL A 47 -29.90 -3.10 26.82
CA VAL A 47 -30.95 -4.02 26.41
C VAL A 47 -30.62 -5.38 27.00
N ARG A 48 -31.60 -6.02 27.64
CA ARG A 48 -31.43 -7.37 28.20
C ARG A 48 -31.85 -8.40 27.16
N PHE A 49 -31.04 -9.43 26.96
CA PHE A 49 -31.31 -10.49 25.99
C PHE A 49 -31.57 -11.79 26.74
N LEU A 50 -32.73 -12.40 26.55
CA LEU A 50 -33.09 -13.67 27.19
C LEU A 50 -33.62 -14.69 26.19
N PRO A 51 -33.36 -15.99 26.42
CA PRO A 51 -34.01 -17.05 25.64
C PRO A 51 -35.53 -17.04 25.93
N GLY A 52 -36.34 -17.17 24.89
CA GLY A 52 -37.81 -17.17 24.98
C GLY A 52 -38.38 -18.45 25.62
N ARG A 53 -38.21 -18.62 26.93
CA ARG A 53 -38.74 -19.76 27.70
C ARG A 53 -40.26 -19.66 27.85
N SER A 54 -40.93 -20.80 27.95
CA SER A 54 -42.40 -20.89 27.96
C SER A 54 -43.08 -20.08 29.07
N TRP A 55 -42.55 -20.10 30.29
CA TRP A 55 -43.10 -19.32 31.41
C TRP A 55 -42.97 -17.81 31.19
N LEU A 56 -41.85 -17.38 30.58
CA LEU A 56 -41.57 -15.96 30.33
C LEU A 56 -42.47 -15.41 29.22
N LEU A 57 -42.77 -16.23 28.21
CA LEU A 57 -43.73 -15.89 27.16
C LEU A 57 -45.16 -15.75 27.69
N LEU A 58 -45.57 -16.64 28.61
CA LEU A 58 -46.87 -16.59 29.26
C LEU A 58 -47.02 -15.29 30.08
N LEU A 59 -46.01 -14.97 30.90
CA LEU A 59 -45.99 -13.77 31.73
C LEU A 59 -46.03 -12.47 30.93
N LEU A 60 -45.49 -12.47 29.71
CA LEU A 60 -45.45 -11.31 28.82
C LEU A 60 -46.59 -11.28 27.79
N GLY A 61 -47.53 -12.24 27.83
CA GLY A 61 -48.65 -12.31 26.89
C GLY A 61 -48.25 -12.57 25.43
N ILE A 62 -47.08 -13.17 25.18
CA ILE A 62 -46.55 -13.40 23.83
C ILE A 62 -46.89 -14.83 23.36
N PRO A 63 -47.69 -15.01 22.28
CA PRO A 63 -47.99 -16.33 21.76
C PRO A 63 -46.73 -17.09 21.33
N ARG A 64 -46.64 -18.39 21.66
CA ARG A 64 -45.49 -19.25 21.25
C ARG A 64 -45.26 -19.26 19.73
N ARG A 65 -46.32 -19.11 18.93
CA ARG A 65 -46.25 -19.01 17.45
C ARG A 65 -45.44 -17.79 17.00
N ASN A 66 -45.56 -16.66 17.69
CA ASN A 66 -44.85 -15.43 17.36
C ASN A 66 -43.37 -15.54 17.69
N MET A 67 -43.03 -16.22 18.79
CA MET A 67 -41.65 -16.51 19.17
C MET A 67 -40.95 -17.46 18.17
N ARG A 68 -41.69 -18.46 17.65
CA ARG A 68 -41.19 -19.33 16.58
C ARG A 68 -40.97 -18.57 15.27
N ARG A 69 -41.73 -17.51 14.98
CA ARG A 69 -41.63 -16.73 13.75
C ARG A 69 -40.51 -15.69 13.81
N ALA A 70 -40.42 -14.93 14.90
CA ALA A 70 -39.50 -13.81 15.01
C ALA A 70 -39.06 -13.52 16.46
N THR A 71 -37.89 -12.90 16.59
CA THR A 71 -37.42 -12.29 17.84
C THR A 71 -38.36 -11.18 18.27
N GLN A 72 -38.60 -11.06 19.57
CA GLN A 72 -39.55 -10.12 20.16
C GLN A 72 -38.81 -9.15 21.07
N LEU A 73 -39.10 -7.85 20.98
CA LEU A 73 -38.60 -6.85 21.92
C LEU A 73 -39.78 -6.28 22.71
N VAL A 74 -39.69 -6.39 24.04
CA VAL A 74 -40.63 -5.79 24.99
C VAL A 74 -39.99 -4.52 25.55
N GLU A 75 -40.59 -3.37 25.23
CA GLU A 75 -40.16 -2.09 25.78
C GLU A 75 -40.80 -1.84 27.15
N PRO A 76 -40.20 -0.99 28.01
CA PRO A 76 -40.75 -0.69 29.34
C PRO A 76 -42.13 -0.02 29.32
N SER A 77 -42.56 0.49 28.16
CA SER A 77 -43.89 1.03 27.92
C SER A 77 -44.95 -0.05 27.66
N GLY A 78 -44.59 -1.34 27.67
CA GLY A 78 -45.48 -2.44 27.30
C GLY A 78 -45.57 -2.71 25.80
N ARG A 79 -44.95 -1.86 24.95
CA ARG A 79 -44.93 -2.08 23.50
C ARG A 79 -44.11 -3.32 23.16
N VAL A 80 -44.71 -4.24 22.41
CA VAL A 80 -44.05 -5.40 21.82
C VAL A 80 -43.79 -5.15 20.34
N SER A 81 -42.55 -5.28 19.92
CA SER A 81 -42.14 -5.21 18.51
C SER A 81 -41.49 -6.52 18.07
N GLN A 82 -41.55 -6.84 16.78
CA GLN A 82 -41.14 -8.15 16.25
C GLN A 82 -40.16 -8.02 15.09
N GLY A 83 -39.34 -9.07 14.88
CA GLY A 83 -38.51 -9.21 13.68
C GLY A 83 -37.45 -8.12 13.54
N ALA A 84 -37.36 -7.48 12.37
CA ALA A 84 -36.41 -6.42 12.11
C ALA A 84 -36.69 -5.16 12.95
N GLU A 85 -37.98 -4.83 13.18
CA GLU A 85 -38.36 -3.69 14.02
C GLU A 85 -37.82 -3.86 15.45
N ALA A 86 -37.96 -5.05 16.03
CA ALA A 86 -37.43 -5.39 17.35
C ALA A 86 -35.91 -5.17 17.43
N VAL A 87 -35.18 -5.58 16.38
CA VAL A 87 -33.72 -5.45 16.31
C VAL A 87 -33.32 -3.98 16.19
N PHE A 88 -33.94 -3.21 15.30
CA PHE A 88 -33.60 -1.79 15.14
C PHE A 88 -33.93 -1.01 16.40
N ARG A 89 -35.11 -1.19 17.00
CA ARG A 89 -35.48 -0.55 18.27
C ARG A 89 -34.50 -0.88 19.39
N ALA A 90 -34.07 -2.13 19.52
CA ALA A 90 -33.02 -2.51 20.48
C ALA A 90 -31.70 -1.76 20.21
N LEU A 91 -31.27 -1.66 18.95
CA LEU A 91 -30.04 -0.98 18.57
C LEU A 91 -30.10 0.55 18.72
N THR A 92 -31.28 1.17 18.70
CA THR A 92 -31.41 2.60 19.02
C THR A 92 -30.97 2.94 20.44
N ARG A 93 -30.95 1.96 21.35
CA ARG A 93 -30.47 2.13 22.73
C ARG A 93 -28.95 2.08 22.85
N SER A 94 -28.23 1.75 21.79
CA SER A 94 -26.77 1.70 21.78
C SER A 94 -26.14 3.02 22.26
N PRO A 95 -25.06 3.00 23.04
CA PRO A 95 -24.31 4.22 23.35
C PRO A 95 -23.64 4.84 22.11
N ARG A 96 -23.48 4.07 21.01
CA ARG A 96 -22.72 4.49 19.82
C ARG A 96 -23.60 5.23 18.82
N TRP A 97 -23.26 6.46 18.53
CA TRP A 97 -24.07 7.35 17.68
C TRP A 97 -24.32 6.79 16.29
N LEU A 98 -23.32 6.20 15.62
CA LEU A 98 -23.50 5.57 14.29
C LEU A 98 -24.48 4.40 14.33
N THR A 99 -24.36 3.53 15.34
CA THR A 99 -25.27 2.38 15.50
C THR A 99 -26.70 2.86 15.77
N ARG A 100 -26.87 3.90 16.59
CA ARG A 100 -28.17 4.53 16.80
C ARG A 100 -28.73 5.18 15.54
N GLY A 101 -27.91 5.92 14.80
CA GLY A 101 -28.29 6.59 13.56
C GLY A 101 -28.76 5.59 12.51
N MET A 102 -27.97 4.55 12.25
CA MET A 102 -28.36 3.46 11.34
C MET A 102 -29.62 2.74 11.79
N ALA A 103 -29.78 2.51 13.09
CA ALA A 103 -30.99 1.88 13.63
C ALA A 103 -32.24 2.76 13.44
N ARG A 104 -32.11 4.08 13.55
CA ARG A 104 -33.21 5.03 13.26
C ARG A 104 -33.56 5.03 11.76
N VAL A 105 -32.56 5.03 10.88
CA VAL A 105 -32.78 4.88 9.43
C VAL A 105 -33.48 3.56 9.12
N GLY A 106 -33.10 2.47 9.80
CA GLY A 106 -33.75 1.16 9.68
C GLY A 106 -35.22 1.14 10.08
N LEU A 107 -35.69 2.12 10.85
CA LEU A 107 -37.09 2.26 11.27
C LEU A 107 -37.92 3.12 10.29
N LEU A 108 -37.32 3.72 9.26
CA LEU A 108 -38.07 4.42 8.22
C LEU A 108 -38.97 3.44 7.46
N PRO A 109 -40.23 3.79 7.13
CA PRO A 109 -41.22 2.84 6.60
C PRO A 109 -40.72 1.96 5.44
N GLY A 110 -40.08 2.56 4.43
CA GLY A 110 -39.56 1.81 3.27
C GLY A 110 -38.40 0.86 3.64
N VAL A 111 -37.46 1.33 4.47
CA VAL A 111 -36.30 0.53 4.91
C VAL A 111 -36.75 -0.60 5.84
N LEU A 112 -37.70 -0.31 6.73
CA LEU A 112 -38.25 -1.28 7.67
C LEU A 112 -39.02 -2.36 6.93
N GLY A 113 -39.85 -2.01 5.95
CA GLY A 113 -40.58 -2.97 5.11
C GLY A 113 -39.63 -3.94 4.40
N LEU A 114 -38.60 -3.41 3.72
CA LEU A 114 -37.56 -4.22 3.06
C LEU A 114 -36.80 -5.10 4.06
N SER A 115 -36.41 -4.54 5.21
CA SER A 115 -35.69 -5.26 6.26
C SER A 115 -36.54 -6.37 6.87
N GLN A 116 -37.84 -6.16 7.02
CA GLN A 116 -38.78 -7.14 7.54
C GLN A 116 -39.01 -8.27 6.54
N ALA A 117 -39.10 -7.97 5.24
CA ALA A 117 -39.15 -8.97 4.18
C ALA A 117 -37.89 -9.84 4.17
N ALA A 118 -36.71 -9.22 4.20
CA ALA A 118 -35.43 -9.90 4.30
C ALA A 118 -35.32 -10.76 5.59
N TYR A 119 -35.76 -10.22 6.72
CA TYR A 119 -35.84 -10.97 7.99
C TYR A 119 -36.75 -12.18 7.85
N GLY A 120 -37.92 -12.04 7.21
CA GLY A 120 -38.85 -13.14 6.97
C GLY A 120 -38.25 -14.26 6.13
N VAL A 121 -37.45 -13.94 5.10
CA VAL A 121 -36.71 -14.94 4.30
C VAL A 121 -35.68 -15.66 5.17
N ILE A 122 -34.90 -14.94 5.97
CA ILE A 122 -33.90 -15.52 6.89
C ILE A 122 -34.56 -16.41 7.95
N ALA A 123 -35.68 -15.94 8.51
CA ALA A 123 -36.43 -16.64 9.56
C ALA A 123 -37.09 -17.93 9.06
N ARG A 124 -37.49 -17.98 7.77
CA ARG A 124 -37.94 -19.22 7.11
C ARG A 124 -36.78 -20.18 6.80
N ASN A 125 -35.58 -19.65 6.52
CA ASN A 125 -34.42 -20.43 6.07
C ASN A 125 -33.28 -20.49 7.11
N ARG A 126 -33.58 -20.55 8.42
CA ARG A 126 -32.60 -20.40 9.52
C ARG A 126 -31.38 -21.33 9.42
N ARG A 127 -31.57 -22.59 9.00
CA ARG A 127 -30.47 -23.56 8.86
C ARG A 127 -29.50 -23.14 7.75
N ALA A 128 -30.02 -22.77 6.58
CA ALA A 128 -29.22 -22.25 5.46
C ALA A 128 -28.57 -20.91 5.82
N ALA A 129 -29.32 -19.97 6.42
CA ALA A 129 -28.78 -18.69 6.89
C ALA A 129 -27.67 -18.86 7.93
N SER A 130 -27.77 -19.87 8.81
CA SER A 130 -26.70 -20.21 9.77
C SER A 130 -25.44 -20.77 9.10
N ARG A 131 -25.57 -21.52 7.99
CA ARG A 131 -24.42 -21.96 7.18
C ARG A 131 -23.75 -20.76 6.51
N VAL A 132 -24.53 -19.89 5.87
CA VAL A 132 -24.03 -18.68 5.20
C VAL A 132 -23.37 -17.72 6.20
N ASP A 133 -23.98 -17.45 7.37
CA ASP A 133 -23.38 -16.60 8.40
C ASP A 133 -22.07 -17.19 8.96
N ARG A 134 -21.99 -18.52 9.15
CA ARG A 134 -20.74 -19.18 9.55
C ARG A 134 -19.66 -19.05 8.48
N TRP A 135 -20.03 -19.17 7.20
CA TRP A 135 -19.11 -18.99 6.09
C TRP A 135 -18.67 -17.53 5.95
N LEU A 136 -19.55 -16.54 6.12
CA LEU A 136 -19.20 -15.12 5.97
C LEU A 136 -18.40 -14.55 7.16
N PHE A 137 -18.83 -14.87 8.39
CA PHE A 137 -18.33 -14.23 9.61
C PHE A 137 -17.47 -15.15 10.49
N GLY A 138 -17.47 -16.46 10.24
CA GLY A 138 -16.82 -17.45 11.10
C GLY A 138 -17.66 -17.82 12.33
N ARG A 139 -17.05 -18.63 13.22
CA ARG A 139 -17.69 -19.07 14.48
C ARG A 139 -17.53 -18.04 15.63
N THR A 140 -16.58 -17.11 15.50
CA THR A 140 -16.23 -16.16 16.55
C THR A 140 -17.25 -15.02 16.63
N VAL A 141 -17.76 -14.77 17.83
CA VAL A 141 -18.74 -13.71 18.10
C VAL A 141 -18.13 -12.52 18.88
N ALA A 142 -16.90 -12.71 19.40
CA ALA A 142 -16.16 -11.70 20.13
C ALA A 142 -15.90 -10.44 19.28
N PRO A 143 -15.74 -9.26 19.93
CA PRO A 143 -15.36 -8.03 19.24
C PRO A 143 -14.09 -8.22 18.43
N ARG A 144 -14.02 -7.60 17.26
CA ARG A 144 -12.81 -7.63 16.43
C ARG A 144 -11.71 -6.84 17.12
N ASP A 145 -10.79 -7.53 17.77
CA ASP A 145 -9.51 -6.94 18.16
C ASP A 145 -8.54 -6.96 16.98
N LEU A 146 -7.76 -5.88 16.85
CA LEU A 146 -6.80 -5.64 15.79
C LEU A 146 -5.46 -5.14 16.36
N ARG A 147 -5.23 -5.36 17.66
CA ARG A 147 -3.99 -4.95 18.32
C ARG A 147 -2.80 -5.76 17.81
N GLN A 148 -2.97 -7.06 17.61
CA GLN A 148 -1.89 -7.91 17.07
C GLN A 148 -1.64 -7.61 15.59
N VAL A 149 -2.71 -7.38 14.81
CA VAL A 149 -2.61 -6.90 13.42
C VAL A 149 -1.79 -5.61 13.34
N ARG A 150 -2.16 -4.58 14.12
CA ARG A 150 -1.38 -3.33 14.18
C ARG A 150 0.05 -3.61 14.60
N TRP A 151 0.25 -4.38 15.67
CA TRP A 151 1.57 -4.67 16.19
C TRP A 151 2.48 -5.27 15.12
N LEU A 152 2.05 -6.35 14.45
CA LEU A 152 2.80 -7.00 13.37
C LEU A 152 3.05 -6.03 12.22
N PHE A 153 2.01 -5.32 11.77
CA PHE A 153 2.13 -4.36 10.68
C PHE A 153 3.21 -3.31 10.96
N LEU A 154 3.29 -2.77 12.18
CA LEU A 154 4.34 -1.80 12.53
C LEU A 154 5.76 -2.41 12.45
N ARG A 155 5.95 -3.71 12.73
CA ARG A 155 7.27 -4.37 12.57
C ARG A 155 7.61 -4.52 11.10
N LEU A 156 6.64 -4.91 10.28
CA LEU A 156 6.81 -4.98 8.83
C LEU A 156 7.13 -3.60 8.25
N MET A 157 6.52 -2.53 8.78
CA MET A 157 6.87 -1.15 8.43
C MET A 157 8.31 -0.80 8.82
N GLY A 158 8.74 -1.13 10.05
CA GLY A 158 10.12 -0.95 10.49
C GLY A 158 11.11 -1.69 9.58
N GLY A 159 10.84 -2.96 9.26
CA GLY A 159 11.66 -3.74 8.33
C GLY A 159 11.68 -3.15 6.91
N THR A 160 10.54 -2.67 6.41
CA THR A 160 10.45 -2.05 5.08
C THR A 160 11.25 -0.75 5.00
N PHE A 161 11.13 0.14 5.99
CA PHE A 161 11.95 1.35 6.05
C PHE A 161 13.43 1.02 6.19
N LEU A 162 13.80 0.00 6.98
CA LEU A 162 15.19 -0.44 7.11
C LEU A 162 15.76 -0.87 5.76
N ILE A 163 15.01 -1.67 5.00
CA ILE A 163 15.37 -2.06 3.63
C ILE A 163 15.51 -0.84 2.73
N ALA A 164 14.52 0.06 2.73
CA ALA A 164 14.51 1.24 1.87
C ALA A 164 15.71 2.17 2.14
N PHE A 165 16.01 2.46 3.41
CA PHE A 165 17.15 3.30 3.79
C PHE A 165 18.49 2.60 3.56
N THR A 166 18.58 1.28 3.78
CA THR A 166 19.80 0.52 3.48
C THR A 166 20.08 0.48 1.99
N SER A 167 19.04 0.25 1.18
CA SER A 167 19.10 0.30 -0.28
C SER A 167 19.52 1.68 -0.78
N LEU A 168 18.97 2.75 -0.20
CA LEU A 168 19.29 4.12 -0.57
C LEU A 168 20.72 4.50 -0.14
N ARG A 169 21.16 4.12 1.07
CA ARG A 169 22.48 4.44 1.61
C ARG A 169 23.61 4.04 0.66
N GLY A 170 23.55 2.84 0.08
CA GLY A 170 24.57 2.35 -0.84
C GLY A 170 24.70 3.13 -2.15
N GLN A 171 23.71 3.97 -2.48
CA GLN A 171 23.64 4.70 -3.74
C GLN A 171 23.56 6.22 -3.54
N VAL A 172 23.37 6.70 -2.30
CA VAL A 172 22.99 8.09 -2.01
C VAL A 172 24.03 9.10 -2.52
N LEU A 173 25.32 8.79 -2.42
CA LEU A 173 26.39 9.69 -2.85
C LEU A 173 26.51 9.73 -4.38
N GLY A 174 26.45 8.56 -5.04
CA GLY A 174 26.47 8.49 -6.50
C GLY A 174 25.26 9.17 -7.14
N LEU A 175 24.09 9.11 -6.51
CA LEU A 175 22.89 9.75 -7.02
C LEU A 175 22.81 11.24 -6.66
N PHE A 176 23.10 11.61 -5.40
CA PHE A 176 22.71 12.88 -4.81
C PHE A 176 23.83 13.67 -4.14
N GLY A 177 25.01 13.07 -4.00
CA GLY A 177 26.18 13.74 -3.42
C GLY A 177 26.69 14.89 -4.29
N SER A 178 27.64 15.64 -3.77
CA SER A 178 28.26 16.79 -4.44
C SER A 178 28.89 16.43 -5.81
N ARG A 179 29.43 15.21 -5.92
CA ARG A 179 29.93 14.63 -7.17
C ARG A 179 28.97 13.61 -7.82
N GLY A 180 27.75 13.49 -7.31
CA GLY A 180 26.74 12.58 -7.84
C GLY A 180 26.10 13.06 -9.15
N ILE A 181 25.19 12.25 -9.69
CA ILE A 181 24.45 12.53 -10.94
C ILE A 181 23.56 13.77 -10.78
N ARG A 182 22.90 13.92 -9.63
CA ARG A 182 21.96 15.01 -9.32
C ARG A 182 22.24 15.58 -7.92
N PRO A 183 23.27 16.43 -7.76
CA PRO A 183 23.62 16.96 -6.44
C PRO A 183 22.46 17.71 -5.78
N VAL A 184 22.08 17.28 -4.57
CA VAL A 184 20.97 17.91 -3.83
C VAL A 184 21.33 19.33 -3.39
N LYS A 185 22.61 19.60 -3.13
CA LYS A 185 23.11 20.94 -2.81
C LYS A 185 22.78 21.94 -3.91
N ASP A 186 22.94 21.55 -5.18
CA ASP A 186 22.70 22.43 -6.33
C ASP A 186 21.20 22.71 -6.46
N LEU A 187 20.37 21.66 -6.36
CA LEU A 187 18.91 21.78 -6.35
C LEU A 187 18.41 22.76 -5.27
N VAL A 188 18.84 22.56 -4.03
CA VAL A 188 18.42 23.42 -2.91
C VAL A 188 18.91 24.85 -3.13
N SER A 189 20.12 25.04 -3.67
CA SER A 189 20.66 26.38 -3.94
C SER A 189 19.94 27.09 -5.08
N GLU A 190 19.56 26.38 -6.14
CA GLU A 190 18.74 26.90 -7.24
C GLU A 190 17.37 27.36 -6.72
N GLU A 191 16.69 26.54 -5.92
CA GLU A 191 15.39 26.89 -5.32
C GLU A 191 15.50 28.03 -4.28
N ARG A 192 16.67 28.22 -3.64
CA ARG A 192 16.93 29.40 -2.79
C ARG A 192 16.97 30.70 -3.57
N ARG A 193 17.46 30.68 -4.81
CA ARG A 193 17.63 31.85 -5.67
C ARG A 193 16.32 32.31 -6.32
N GLN A 194 15.31 31.45 -6.40
CA GLN A 194 13.99 31.84 -6.88
C GLN A 194 13.35 32.85 -5.90
N ALA A 195 12.73 33.91 -6.43
CA ALA A 195 12.15 35.03 -5.68
C ALA A 195 10.83 34.69 -4.93
N GLU A 196 10.65 33.43 -4.55
CA GLU A 196 9.43 32.93 -3.92
C GLU A 196 9.46 33.10 -2.39
N PRO A 197 8.32 33.43 -1.74
CA PRO A 197 8.21 33.45 -0.29
C PRO A 197 8.63 32.12 0.33
N ALA A 198 9.23 32.17 1.52
CA ALA A 198 9.71 30.97 2.22
C ALA A 198 8.64 29.87 2.31
N ARG A 199 7.41 30.22 2.69
CA ARG A 199 6.29 29.27 2.82
C ARG A 199 6.02 28.48 1.53
N GLU A 200 6.08 29.12 0.37
CA GLU A 200 5.81 28.45 -0.91
C GLU A 200 6.93 27.51 -1.32
N ARG A 201 8.19 27.91 -1.05
CA ARG A 201 9.35 27.03 -1.23
C ARG A 201 9.25 25.75 -0.38
N TRP A 202 8.88 25.87 0.90
CA TRP A 202 8.69 24.72 1.80
C TRP A 202 7.50 23.84 1.39
N ARG A 203 6.44 24.43 0.83
CA ARG A 203 5.31 23.68 0.28
C ARG A 203 5.70 22.89 -0.96
N ARG A 204 6.46 23.49 -1.86
CA ARG A 204 6.91 22.85 -3.11
C ARG A 204 7.96 21.77 -2.86
N LEU A 205 8.89 22.02 -1.95
CA LEU A 205 10.00 21.11 -1.61
C LEU A 205 10.04 20.87 -0.08
N PRO A 206 9.18 19.99 0.46
CA PRO A 206 9.13 19.68 1.88
C PRO A 206 10.31 18.78 2.26
N THR A 207 11.44 19.38 2.64
CA THR A 207 12.67 18.64 2.95
C THR A 207 13.46 19.23 4.10
N VAL A 208 14.10 18.40 4.91
CA VAL A 208 15.04 18.87 5.94
C VAL A 208 16.37 19.36 5.35
N PHE A 209 16.67 19.06 4.08
CA PHE A 209 17.93 19.45 3.44
C PHE A 209 18.05 20.96 3.17
N TRP A 210 17.02 21.76 3.47
CA TRP A 210 17.17 23.21 3.59
C TRP A 210 18.22 23.57 4.65
N PHE A 211 18.34 22.83 5.76
CA PHE A 211 19.31 23.13 6.82
C PHE A 211 20.74 22.72 6.48
N GLY A 212 20.93 21.93 5.42
CA GLY A 212 22.25 21.48 4.97
C GLY A 212 22.13 20.23 4.11
N ALA A 213 22.86 20.22 2.99
CA ALA A 213 22.83 19.14 2.00
C ALA A 213 24.24 18.63 1.66
N SER A 214 25.12 18.53 2.66
CA SER A 214 26.45 17.93 2.49
C SER A 214 26.37 16.42 2.34
N ASP A 215 27.39 15.82 1.75
CA ASP A 215 27.51 14.37 1.54
C ASP A 215 27.42 13.60 2.86
N ALA A 216 28.08 14.11 3.90
CA ALA A 216 27.98 13.56 5.26
C ALA A 216 26.55 13.64 5.80
N THR A 217 25.81 14.73 5.57
CA THR A 217 24.41 14.86 5.99
C THR A 217 23.51 13.88 5.26
N LEU A 218 23.73 13.67 3.95
CA LEU A 218 22.99 12.67 3.17
C LEU A 218 23.22 11.24 3.66
N VAL A 219 24.44 10.89 4.07
CA VAL A 219 24.74 9.56 4.62
C VAL A 219 24.20 9.42 6.05
N ARG A 220 24.37 10.44 6.90
CA ARG A 220 23.86 10.45 8.29
C ARG A 220 22.33 10.36 8.32
N GLY A 221 21.64 11.03 7.39
CA GLY A 221 20.19 10.90 7.26
C GLY A 221 19.77 9.46 6.95
N CYS A 222 20.49 8.74 6.09
CA CYS A 222 20.25 7.31 5.87
C CYS A 222 20.51 6.49 7.13
N THR A 223 21.60 6.75 7.87
CA THR A 223 21.88 6.09 9.16
C THR A 223 20.75 6.30 10.15
N LEU A 224 20.28 7.55 10.30
CA LEU A 224 19.19 7.91 11.19
C LEU A 224 17.91 7.17 10.80
N GLY A 225 17.63 7.09 9.49
CA GLY A 225 16.53 6.29 8.96
C GLY A 225 16.64 4.82 9.35
N GLN A 226 17.83 4.21 9.24
CA GLN A 226 18.06 2.82 9.67
C GLN A 226 17.83 2.64 11.19
N LEU A 227 18.36 3.54 12.02
CA LEU A 227 18.19 3.49 13.48
C LEU A 227 16.73 3.66 13.91
N LEU A 228 16.01 4.62 13.34
CA LEU A 228 14.58 4.81 13.59
C LEU A 228 13.76 3.60 13.12
N SER A 229 14.16 2.97 12.02
CA SER A 229 13.52 1.76 11.51
C SER A 229 13.67 0.59 12.50
N LEU A 230 14.86 0.41 13.06
CA LEU A 230 15.13 -0.56 14.12
C LEU A 230 14.32 -0.22 15.38
N ALA A 231 14.21 1.06 15.75
CA ALA A 231 13.37 1.48 16.88
C ALA A 231 11.91 1.05 16.68
N VAL A 232 11.32 1.25 15.50
CA VAL A 232 9.97 0.76 15.18
C VAL A 232 9.90 -0.78 15.26
N LEU A 233 10.87 -1.48 14.68
CA LEU A 233 10.95 -2.95 14.67
C LEU A 233 10.96 -3.52 16.10
N PHE A 234 11.72 -2.89 17.00
CA PHE A 234 11.83 -3.28 18.41
C PHE A 234 10.82 -2.59 19.34
N ASN A 235 9.79 -1.94 18.78
CA ASN A 235 8.73 -1.27 19.53
C ASN A 235 9.16 -0.09 20.41
N VAL A 236 10.29 0.54 20.10
CA VAL A 236 10.83 1.70 20.82
C VAL A 236 10.24 2.97 20.19
N ALA A 237 9.42 3.67 20.98
CA ALA A 237 8.72 4.90 20.62
C ALA A 237 8.08 4.87 19.21
N PRO A 238 7.30 3.82 18.85
CA PRO A 238 6.94 3.54 17.46
C PRO A 238 6.23 4.71 16.78
N ARG A 239 5.34 5.42 17.48
CA ARG A 239 4.65 6.60 16.94
C ARG A 239 5.61 7.72 16.53
N SER A 240 6.50 8.12 17.44
CA SER A 240 7.46 9.19 17.18
C SER A 240 8.49 8.77 16.13
N ALA A 241 8.99 7.53 16.22
CA ALA A 241 9.91 6.99 15.24
C ALA A 241 9.31 6.95 13.83
N LEU A 242 8.03 6.56 13.68
CA LEU A 242 7.33 6.59 12.38
C LEU A 242 7.10 8.00 11.85
N ALA A 243 6.76 8.96 12.71
CA ALA A 243 6.61 10.35 12.30
C ALA A 243 7.93 10.93 11.76
N LEU A 244 9.04 10.63 12.46
CA LEU A 244 10.39 11.03 12.04
C LEU A 244 10.83 10.29 10.76
N LEU A 245 10.57 8.99 10.65
CA LEU A 245 10.84 8.20 9.43
C LEU A 245 10.08 8.75 8.23
N TRP A 246 8.80 9.07 8.40
CA TRP A 246 7.99 9.65 7.34
C TRP A 246 8.54 11.00 6.88
N GLY A 247 8.85 11.91 7.82
CA GLY A 247 9.41 13.22 7.49
C GLY A 247 10.79 13.14 6.83
N LEU A 248 11.65 12.22 7.30
CA LEU A 248 12.96 11.99 6.74
C LEU A 248 12.88 11.37 5.34
N TYR A 249 12.05 10.34 5.15
CA TYR A 249 11.87 9.72 3.83
C TYR A 249 11.24 10.70 2.83
N LEU A 250 10.28 11.50 3.27
CA LEU A 250 9.68 12.58 2.47
C LEU A 250 10.75 13.58 2.03
N SER A 251 11.70 13.91 2.91
CA SER A 251 12.79 14.82 2.60
C SER A 251 13.68 14.31 1.48
N TYR A 252 14.04 13.02 1.49
CA TYR A 252 14.74 12.37 0.37
C TYR A 252 13.86 12.30 -0.88
N ALA A 253 12.60 11.90 -0.74
CA ALA A 253 11.70 11.75 -1.88
C ALA A 253 11.46 13.09 -2.61
N ALA A 254 11.33 14.18 -1.86
CA ALA A 254 11.16 15.53 -2.38
C ALA A 254 12.34 15.97 -3.24
N VAL A 255 13.58 15.75 -2.78
CA VAL A 255 14.80 16.17 -3.51
C VAL A 255 15.28 15.15 -4.54
N GLY A 256 14.92 13.87 -4.37
CA GLY A 256 15.45 12.77 -5.17
C GLY A 256 14.85 12.64 -6.56
N ARG A 257 13.81 13.44 -6.88
CA ARG A 257 13.17 13.55 -8.19
C ARG A 257 12.96 12.19 -8.87
N GLU A 258 13.58 11.94 -10.02
CA GLU A 258 13.42 10.74 -10.85
C GLU A 258 13.87 9.48 -10.10
N PHE A 259 14.95 9.55 -9.35
CA PHE A 259 15.47 8.38 -8.64
C PHE A 259 14.64 7.98 -7.42
N LEU A 260 13.66 8.79 -6.98
CA LEU A 260 12.78 8.53 -5.83
C LEU A 260 11.29 8.81 -6.15
N SER A 261 10.88 8.60 -7.40
CA SER A 261 9.51 8.81 -7.89
C SER A 261 8.71 7.51 -8.10
N PHE A 262 9.22 6.37 -7.61
CA PHE A 262 8.60 5.07 -7.87
C PHE A 262 7.37 4.81 -7.00
N GLN A 263 6.50 3.89 -7.45
CA GLN A 263 5.25 3.58 -6.73
C GLN A 263 5.47 3.06 -5.31
N TRP A 264 6.52 2.28 -5.06
CA TRP A 264 6.87 1.82 -3.70
C TRP A 264 7.38 2.95 -2.80
N ASP A 265 8.01 4.00 -3.36
CA ASP A 265 8.46 5.16 -2.57
C ASP A 265 7.25 5.96 -2.06
N VAL A 266 6.28 6.22 -2.93
CA VAL A 266 5.06 6.95 -2.55
C VAL A 266 4.11 6.11 -1.70
N LEU A 267 4.04 4.79 -1.93
CA LEU A 267 3.30 3.87 -1.07
C LEU A 267 3.91 3.83 0.35
N LEU A 268 5.24 3.86 0.48
CA LEU A 268 5.93 3.92 1.77
C LEU A 268 5.53 5.17 2.56
N LEU A 269 5.35 6.30 1.88
CA LEU A 269 4.93 7.56 2.50
C LEU A 269 3.47 7.51 2.96
N GLU A 270 2.53 6.98 2.17
CA GLU A 270 1.14 6.80 2.62
C GLU A 270 1.07 5.85 3.82
N MET A 271 1.74 4.70 3.72
CA MET A 271 1.79 3.71 4.79
C MET A 271 2.46 4.29 6.03
N GLY A 272 3.55 5.04 5.88
CA GLY A 272 4.29 5.69 6.97
C GLY A 272 3.45 6.71 7.72
N LEU A 273 2.75 7.59 7.01
CA LEU A 273 1.85 8.58 7.61
C LEU A 273 0.70 7.92 8.37
N LEU A 274 0.00 6.97 7.73
CA LEU A 274 -1.07 6.22 8.39
C LEU A 274 -0.55 5.46 9.61
N SER A 275 0.65 4.89 9.54
CA SER A 275 1.29 4.19 10.65
C SER A 275 1.60 5.14 11.80
N ALA A 276 2.14 6.33 11.53
CA ALA A 276 2.42 7.33 12.56
C ALA A 276 1.13 7.77 13.30
N LEU A 277 0.02 7.96 12.57
CA LEU A 277 -1.27 8.37 13.16
C LEU A 277 -1.96 7.26 13.95
N THR A 278 -1.68 5.99 13.65
CA THR A 278 -2.37 4.81 14.23
C THR A 278 -1.53 4.03 15.23
N ALA A 279 -0.21 4.21 15.23
CA ALA A 279 0.72 3.59 16.17
C ALA A 279 0.38 4.01 17.62
N PRO A 280 0.54 3.12 18.61
CA PRO A 280 0.30 3.46 20.01
C PRO A 280 1.36 4.44 20.55
N PRO A 281 0.99 5.37 21.46
CA PRO A 281 1.95 6.28 22.09
C PRO A 281 2.79 5.58 23.16
N GLY A 282 3.93 6.19 23.49
CA GLY A 282 4.79 5.79 24.59
C GLY A 282 6.09 5.11 24.12
N LEU A 283 7.04 4.94 25.05
CA LEU A 283 8.38 4.44 24.74
C LEU A 283 8.41 2.94 24.39
N ARG A 284 7.65 2.09 25.09
CA ARG A 284 7.51 0.66 24.76
C ARG A 284 6.07 0.20 24.94
N PRO A 285 5.16 0.56 24.02
CA PRO A 285 3.71 0.40 24.25
C PRO A 285 3.18 -1.03 24.16
N GLY A 286 4.04 -2.04 23.91
CA GLY A 286 3.59 -3.42 23.64
C GLY A 286 2.61 -3.46 22.46
N LEU A 287 1.49 -4.14 22.63
CA LEU A 287 0.35 -4.18 21.70
C LEU A 287 -0.45 -2.86 21.64
N GLY A 288 -0.23 -1.95 22.59
CA GLY A 288 -1.02 -0.75 22.82
C GLY A 288 -2.31 -1.04 23.61
N ARG A 289 -2.71 -0.09 24.46
CA ARG A 289 -3.88 -0.26 25.35
C ARG A 289 -5.21 -0.33 24.58
N ALA A 290 -5.38 0.50 23.56
CA ALA A 290 -6.60 0.58 22.77
C ALA A 290 -6.42 -0.12 21.42
N SER A 291 -7.45 -0.84 20.96
CA SER A 291 -7.52 -1.34 19.59
C SER A 291 -7.62 -0.19 18.59
N PRO A 292 -7.11 -0.35 17.36
CA PRO A 292 -7.28 0.63 16.29
C PRO A 292 -8.77 0.99 16.09
N GLY A 293 -9.04 2.27 15.83
CA GLY A 293 -10.37 2.77 15.54
C GLY A 293 -10.92 2.25 14.20
N ALA A 294 -12.24 2.37 14.01
CA ALA A 294 -12.86 1.93 12.75
C ALA A 294 -12.36 2.72 11.54
N LEU A 295 -12.10 4.03 11.69
CA LEU A 295 -11.57 4.88 10.63
C LEU A 295 -10.13 4.51 10.27
N ASP A 296 -9.27 4.26 11.26
CA ASP A 296 -7.89 3.77 11.07
C ASP A 296 -7.88 2.53 10.15
N VAL A 297 -8.68 1.53 10.52
CA VAL A 297 -8.80 0.27 9.80
C VAL A 297 -9.40 0.48 8.42
N PHE A 298 -10.39 1.37 8.30
CA PHE A 298 -10.99 1.70 7.01
C PHE A 298 -9.99 2.34 6.06
N LEU A 299 -9.13 3.25 6.54
CA LEU A 299 -8.13 3.92 5.70
C LEU A 299 -7.04 2.96 5.20
N PHE A 300 -6.56 2.05 6.03
CA PHE A 300 -5.64 1.01 5.54
C PHE A 300 -6.29 0.11 4.51
N ARG A 301 -7.56 -0.28 4.71
CA ARG A 301 -8.33 -1.05 3.74
C ARG A 301 -8.62 -0.27 2.46
N LEU A 302 -8.89 1.02 2.58
CA LEU A 302 -9.05 1.92 1.45
C LEU A 302 -7.74 2.04 0.66
N LEU A 303 -6.59 2.03 1.34
CA LEU A 303 -5.28 2.01 0.68
C LEU A 303 -5.03 0.68 -0.04
N VAL A 304 -5.35 -0.47 0.57
CA VAL A 304 -5.33 -1.78 -0.13
C VAL A 304 -6.19 -1.72 -1.38
N PHE A 305 -7.41 -1.21 -1.25
CA PHE A 305 -8.33 -1.08 -2.37
C PHE A 305 -7.74 -0.18 -3.46
N ARG A 306 -7.29 1.04 -3.13
CA ARG A 306 -6.71 2.01 -4.09
C ARG A 306 -5.47 1.46 -4.79
N LEU A 307 -4.64 0.68 -4.09
CA LEU A 307 -3.45 0.06 -4.65
C LEU A 307 -3.83 -0.90 -5.80
N TYR A 308 -4.64 -1.91 -5.49
CA TYR A 308 -5.00 -2.96 -6.46
C TYR A 308 -6.02 -2.47 -7.49
N PHE A 309 -7.12 -1.87 -7.03
CA PHE A 309 -8.17 -1.37 -7.91
C PHE A 309 -7.66 -0.26 -8.83
N GLY A 310 -6.80 0.63 -8.31
CA GLY A 310 -6.16 1.66 -9.13
C GLY A 310 -5.30 1.06 -10.24
N SER A 311 -4.53 0.00 -9.93
CA SER A 311 -3.75 -0.77 -10.90
C SER A 311 -4.66 -1.39 -11.98
N GLY A 312 -5.69 -2.14 -11.59
CA GLY A 312 -6.57 -2.84 -12.53
C GLY A 312 -7.38 -1.90 -13.42
N VAL A 313 -7.98 -0.86 -12.84
CA VAL A 313 -8.76 0.13 -13.60
C VAL A 313 -7.87 0.89 -14.59
N SER A 314 -6.62 1.20 -14.22
CA SER A 314 -5.71 1.89 -15.13
C SER A 314 -5.38 1.08 -16.39
N LYS A 315 -5.31 -0.26 -16.28
CA LYS A 315 -5.10 -1.17 -17.42
C LYS A 315 -6.31 -1.21 -18.35
N TRP A 316 -7.52 -1.12 -17.80
CA TRP A 316 -8.74 -1.06 -18.60
C TRP A 316 -8.92 0.31 -19.27
N GLN A 317 -8.61 1.39 -18.55
CA GLN A 317 -8.75 2.78 -19.03
C GLN A 317 -7.64 3.24 -19.99
N SER A 318 -6.49 2.56 -20.02
CA SER A 318 -5.37 2.95 -20.90
C SER A 318 -5.68 2.79 -22.38
N GLY A 319 -6.62 1.91 -22.74
CA GLY A 319 -6.94 1.59 -24.13
C GLY A 319 -5.94 0.66 -24.82
N ASP A 320 -4.94 0.17 -24.09
CA ASP A 320 -3.93 -0.76 -24.60
C ASP A 320 -4.55 -2.10 -25.03
N ARG A 321 -4.24 -2.52 -26.26
CA ARG A 321 -4.76 -3.75 -26.87
C ARG A 321 -4.28 -5.01 -26.14
N THR A 322 -3.07 -5.00 -25.60
CA THR A 322 -2.49 -6.19 -24.96
C THR A 322 -3.29 -6.66 -23.74
N TRP A 323 -3.88 -5.72 -22.99
CA TRP A 323 -4.78 -6.05 -21.88
C TRP A 323 -6.14 -6.56 -22.37
N ARG A 324 -6.67 -6.03 -23.47
CA ARG A 324 -7.96 -6.44 -24.04
C ARG A 324 -7.90 -7.82 -24.69
N GLU A 325 -6.78 -8.12 -25.35
CA GLU A 325 -6.52 -9.39 -26.04
C GLU A 325 -5.90 -10.45 -25.12
N LEU A 326 -5.72 -10.13 -23.83
CA LEU A 326 -5.13 -10.99 -22.80
C LEU A 326 -3.67 -11.40 -23.08
N THR A 327 -2.93 -10.63 -23.87
CA THR A 327 -1.54 -10.91 -24.25
C THR A 327 -0.51 -10.15 -23.42
N ALA A 328 -0.90 -9.26 -22.51
CA ALA A 328 0.03 -8.43 -21.73
C ALA A 328 1.12 -9.24 -20.99
N CYS A 329 0.76 -10.37 -20.35
CA CYS A 329 1.74 -11.22 -19.66
C CYS A 329 2.77 -11.87 -20.60
N ARG A 330 2.45 -12.06 -21.88
CA ARG A 330 3.39 -12.57 -22.89
C ARG A 330 4.60 -11.67 -23.04
N HIS A 331 4.38 -10.35 -23.03
CA HIS A 331 5.43 -9.34 -23.17
C HIS A 331 6.08 -9.01 -21.81
N TYR A 332 5.27 -8.90 -20.77
CA TYR A 332 5.69 -8.49 -19.43
C TYR A 332 6.96 -9.16 -18.92
N TYR A 333 7.08 -10.48 -19.05
CA TYR A 333 8.21 -11.21 -18.46
C TYR A 333 9.56 -10.85 -19.09
N GLU A 334 9.56 -10.56 -20.40
CA GLU A 334 10.73 -10.11 -21.14
C GLU A 334 10.99 -8.63 -20.95
N THR A 335 9.94 -7.80 -20.99
CA THR A 335 10.07 -6.33 -21.00
C THR A 335 10.06 -5.70 -19.60
N ALA A 336 9.90 -6.50 -18.53
CA ALA A 336 9.96 -6.04 -17.14
C ALA A 336 11.25 -5.25 -16.86
N PRO A 337 11.21 -4.14 -16.08
CA PRO A 337 12.38 -3.27 -15.93
C PRO A 337 13.66 -4.00 -15.50
N LEU A 338 13.54 -4.81 -14.45
CA LEU A 338 14.58 -5.75 -14.05
C LEU A 338 13.99 -7.17 -14.01
N PRO A 339 14.18 -7.97 -15.08
CA PRO A 339 13.67 -9.32 -15.15
C PRO A 339 14.37 -10.23 -14.14
N THR A 340 13.79 -11.40 -13.89
CA THR A 340 14.33 -12.44 -13.01
C THR A 340 14.48 -13.75 -13.77
N ARG A 341 15.20 -14.71 -13.20
CA ARG A 341 15.25 -16.07 -13.76
C ARG A 341 13.86 -16.70 -13.85
N GLY A 342 13.03 -16.49 -12.82
CA GLY A 342 11.64 -16.95 -12.84
C GLY A 342 10.83 -16.28 -13.95
N GLY A 343 11.09 -15.00 -14.24
CA GLY A 343 10.53 -14.28 -15.39
C GLY A 343 10.93 -14.93 -16.72
N TRP A 344 12.19 -15.30 -16.89
CA TRP A 344 12.65 -16.01 -18.10
C TRP A 344 11.90 -17.34 -18.29
N TYR A 345 11.76 -18.16 -17.24
CA TYR A 345 10.96 -19.40 -17.34
C TYR A 345 9.48 -19.12 -17.61
N ALA A 346 8.92 -18.08 -17.00
CA ALA A 346 7.53 -17.69 -17.20
C ALA A 346 7.27 -17.16 -18.61
N HIS A 347 8.26 -16.52 -19.26
CA HIS A 347 8.16 -16.04 -20.63
C HIS A 347 7.90 -17.19 -21.63
N HIS A 348 8.48 -18.36 -21.38
CA HIS A 348 8.31 -19.54 -22.24
C HIS A 348 7.08 -20.40 -21.93
N LEU A 349 6.18 -19.95 -21.04
CA LEU A 349 4.93 -20.66 -20.82
C LEU A 349 4.06 -20.66 -22.10
N PRO A 350 3.35 -21.77 -22.39
CA PRO A 350 2.42 -21.84 -23.51
C PRO A 350 1.40 -20.70 -23.51
N GLU A 351 0.98 -20.26 -24.70
CA GLU A 351 0.06 -19.14 -24.88
C GLU A 351 -1.24 -19.23 -24.04
N PRO A 352 -1.89 -20.40 -23.85
CA PRO A 352 -3.06 -20.49 -22.99
C PRO A 352 -2.77 -20.08 -21.54
N LEU A 353 -1.60 -20.44 -21.00
CA LEU A 353 -1.18 -20.06 -19.65
C LEU A 353 -0.82 -18.58 -19.57
N GLN A 354 -0.26 -18.00 -20.63
CA GLN A 354 -0.02 -16.55 -20.72
C GLN A 354 -1.33 -15.76 -20.68
N LYS A 355 -2.32 -16.18 -21.50
CA LYS A 355 -3.66 -15.57 -21.53
C LYS A 355 -4.37 -15.71 -20.19
N ALA A 356 -4.30 -16.89 -19.57
CA ALA A 356 -4.83 -17.12 -18.24
C ALA A 356 -4.16 -16.24 -17.18
N SER A 357 -2.84 -16.03 -17.27
CA SER A 357 -2.10 -15.14 -16.39
C SER A 357 -2.58 -13.69 -16.50
N THR A 358 -2.72 -13.17 -17.73
CA THR A 358 -3.25 -11.81 -17.97
C THR A 358 -4.67 -11.65 -17.42
N ALA A 359 -5.56 -12.62 -17.70
CA ALA A 359 -6.93 -12.62 -17.20
C ALA A 359 -6.98 -12.66 -15.66
N MET A 360 -6.12 -13.46 -15.03
CA MET A 360 -6.01 -13.56 -13.59
C MET A 360 -5.56 -12.23 -12.98
N VAL A 361 -4.55 -11.57 -13.54
CA VAL A 361 -4.10 -10.24 -13.06
C VAL A 361 -5.25 -9.24 -13.12
N LEU A 362 -5.99 -9.18 -14.23
CA LEU A 362 -7.14 -8.28 -14.37
C LEU A 362 -8.24 -8.60 -13.34
N ALA A 363 -8.58 -9.87 -13.15
CA ALA A 363 -9.60 -10.28 -12.18
C ALA A 363 -9.18 -9.96 -10.73
N LEU A 364 -7.92 -10.22 -10.38
CA LEU A 364 -7.36 -9.96 -9.06
C LEU A 364 -7.21 -8.46 -8.79
N GLU A 365 -6.88 -7.65 -9.78
CA GLU A 365 -6.71 -6.21 -9.59
C GLU A 365 -8.01 -5.42 -9.75
N ALA A 366 -9.03 -5.92 -10.45
CA ALA A 366 -10.31 -5.19 -10.62
C ALA A 366 -11.45 -5.72 -9.71
N GLY A 367 -11.60 -7.05 -9.62
CA GLY A 367 -12.73 -7.67 -8.92
C GLY A 367 -12.46 -7.94 -7.43
N VAL A 368 -11.34 -8.61 -7.12
CA VAL A 368 -10.98 -8.99 -5.74
C VAL A 368 -10.86 -7.80 -4.77
N PRO A 369 -10.45 -6.58 -5.15
CA PRO A 369 -10.39 -5.46 -4.22
C PRO A 369 -11.75 -5.11 -3.60
N LEU A 370 -12.87 -5.39 -4.28
CA LEU A 370 -14.21 -5.20 -3.72
C LEU A 370 -14.42 -6.05 -2.45
N LEU A 371 -13.76 -7.21 -2.36
CA LEU A 371 -13.82 -8.10 -1.20
C LEU A 371 -13.17 -7.49 0.05
N VAL A 372 -12.35 -6.45 -0.08
CA VAL A 372 -11.71 -5.75 1.05
C VAL A 372 -12.76 -5.19 2.03
N PHE A 373 -13.91 -4.75 1.53
CA PHE A 373 -14.98 -4.15 2.34
C PHE A 373 -16.03 -5.17 2.82
N THR A 374 -15.86 -6.45 2.48
CA THR A 374 -16.83 -7.51 2.79
C THR A 374 -16.63 -8.13 4.18
N PRO A 375 -17.52 -9.07 4.60
CA PRO A 375 -17.37 -9.82 5.85
C PRO A 375 -16.04 -10.56 6.00
N ARG A 376 -15.85 -11.19 7.17
CA ARG A 376 -14.55 -11.70 7.62
C ARG A 376 -13.86 -12.62 6.61
N ARG A 377 -14.58 -13.60 6.08
CA ARG A 377 -13.99 -14.69 5.31
C ARG A 377 -13.68 -14.32 3.86
N PRO A 378 -14.58 -13.69 3.09
CA PRO A 378 -14.22 -13.24 1.74
C PRO A 378 -13.08 -12.21 1.77
N ARG A 379 -13.03 -11.34 2.79
CA ARG A 379 -11.89 -10.44 3.00
C ARG A 379 -10.57 -11.18 3.27
N GLN A 380 -10.61 -12.29 4.01
CA GLN A 380 -9.43 -13.15 4.24
C GLN A 380 -9.01 -13.92 2.98
N LEU A 381 -9.97 -14.30 2.13
CA LEU A 381 -9.67 -14.86 0.81
C LEU A 381 -8.98 -13.82 -0.08
N ALA A 382 -9.42 -12.56 -0.04
CA ALA A 382 -8.76 -11.47 -0.74
C ALA A 382 -7.30 -11.30 -0.30
N PHE A 383 -7.03 -11.39 1.02
CA PHE A 383 -5.65 -11.42 1.52
C PHE A 383 -4.82 -12.56 0.92
N GLY A 384 -5.37 -13.78 0.88
CA GLY A 384 -4.69 -14.93 0.29
C GLY A 384 -4.41 -14.72 -1.20
N ALA A 385 -5.41 -14.24 -1.95
CA ALA A 385 -5.29 -13.98 -3.39
C ALA A 385 -4.25 -12.89 -3.70
N PHE A 386 -4.28 -11.77 -2.97
CA PHE A 386 -3.26 -10.73 -3.11
C PHE A 386 -1.88 -11.23 -2.72
N SER A 387 -1.77 -12.04 -1.67
CA SER A 387 -0.48 -12.60 -1.25
C SER A 387 0.11 -13.54 -2.31
N ALA A 388 -0.73 -14.39 -2.92
CA ALA A 388 -0.33 -15.25 -4.01
C ALA A 388 0.11 -14.44 -5.25
N LEU A 389 -0.64 -13.39 -5.60
CA LEU A 389 -0.27 -12.47 -6.68
C LEU A 389 1.09 -11.80 -6.40
N GLN A 390 1.30 -11.27 -5.20
CA GLN A 390 2.57 -10.62 -4.85
C GLN A 390 3.74 -11.60 -4.84
N ALA A 391 3.54 -12.85 -4.43
CA ALA A 391 4.56 -13.89 -4.51
C ALA A 391 4.91 -14.23 -5.98
N ALA A 392 3.91 -14.36 -6.85
CA ALA A 392 4.13 -14.59 -8.28
C ALA A 392 4.86 -13.42 -8.95
N ILE A 393 4.50 -12.17 -8.62
CA ILE A 393 5.19 -10.98 -9.11
C ILE A 393 6.63 -10.95 -8.62
N ALA A 394 6.88 -11.23 -7.33
CA ALA A 394 8.23 -11.23 -6.76
C ALA A 394 9.14 -12.31 -7.37
N ALA A 395 8.56 -13.44 -7.76
CA ALA A 395 9.28 -14.55 -8.40
C ALA A 395 9.58 -14.29 -9.88
N THR A 396 8.80 -13.44 -10.54
CA THR A 396 8.91 -13.19 -11.99
C THR A 396 9.47 -11.81 -12.35
N GLY A 397 9.48 -10.86 -11.43
CA GLY A 397 10.10 -9.55 -11.61
C GLY A 397 10.63 -8.98 -10.30
N ASN A 398 11.62 -8.11 -10.39
CA ASN A 398 12.09 -7.34 -9.24
C ASN A 398 11.25 -6.09 -9.09
N TYR A 399 10.76 -5.70 -7.91
CA TYR A 399 10.05 -4.42 -7.70
C TYR A 399 10.52 -3.72 -6.42
N GLY A 400 11.84 -3.80 -6.16
CA GLY A 400 12.42 -3.35 -4.90
C GLY A 400 11.66 -3.97 -3.72
N PHE A 401 11.18 -3.11 -2.82
CA PHE A 401 10.43 -3.51 -1.64
C PHE A 401 8.89 -3.44 -1.80
N PHE A 402 8.38 -3.30 -3.03
CA PHE A 402 6.94 -3.18 -3.30
C PHE A 402 6.11 -4.41 -2.89
N ASN A 403 6.59 -5.62 -3.22
CA ASN A 403 5.87 -6.85 -2.87
C ASN A 403 5.74 -7.01 -1.36
N LEU A 404 6.81 -6.67 -0.62
CA LEU A 404 6.81 -6.66 0.84
C LEU A 404 5.82 -5.64 1.40
N GLN A 405 5.77 -4.42 0.86
CA GLN A 405 4.81 -3.39 1.26
C GLN A 405 3.37 -3.84 1.03
N SER A 406 3.09 -4.41 -0.13
CA SER A 406 1.77 -4.91 -0.50
C SER A 406 1.29 -6.02 0.44
N LEU A 407 2.18 -6.96 0.77
CA LEU A 407 1.94 -8.01 1.77
C LEU A 407 1.69 -7.42 3.17
N ALA A 408 2.54 -6.50 3.61
CA ALA A 408 2.42 -5.83 4.91
C ALA A 408 1.08 -5.09 5.01
N LEU A 409 0.72 -4.33 4.00
CA LEU A 409 -0.55 -3.62 3.92
C LEU A 409 -1.76 -4.59 3.93
N GLY A 410 -1.62 -5.74 3.25
CA GLY A 410 -2.60 -6.82 3.24
C GLY A 410 -2.95 -7.37 4.63
N VAL A 411 -2.06 -7.28 5.62
CA VAL A 411 -2.32 -7.76 7.00
C VAL A 411 -3.57 -7.09 7.61
N TRP A 412 -3.94 -5.87 7.18
CA TRP A 412 -5.17 -5.18 7.62
C TRP A 412 -6.49 -5.83 7.15
N LEU A 413 -6.41 -6.79 6.23
CA LEU A 413 -7.53 -7.64 5.82
C LEU A 413 -7.80 -8.76 6.83
N LEU A 414 -6.80 -9.12 7.64
CA LEU A 414 -6.89 -10.12 8.68
C LEU A 414 -7.49 -9.54 9.98
N ASP A 415 -7.60 -10.40 10.98
CA ASP A 415 -7.88 -10.02 12.37
C ASP A 415 -7.06 -10.89 13.32
N ASP A 416 -6.97 -10.49 14.59
CA ASP A 416 -6.12 -11.13 15.59
C ASP A 416 -6.37 -12.65 15.74
N ALA A 417 -7.59 -13.12 15.46
CA ALA A 417 -7.91 -14.54 15.53
C ALA A 417 -7.45 -15.32 14.28
N ALA A 418 -7.44 -14.70 13.10
CA ALA A 418 -6.82 -15.31 11.92
C ALA A 418 -5.30 -15.28 12.04
N LEU A 419 -4.76 -14.16 12.52
CA LEU A 419 -3.33 -13.96 12.64
C LEU A 419 -2.70 -14.93 13.65
N ARG A 420 -3.32 -15.15 14.82
CA ARG A 420 -2.88 -16.18 15.79
C ARG A 420 -2.86 -17.60 15.25
N ARG A 421 -3.75 -17.93 14.30
CA ARG A 421 -3.71 -19.26 13.67
C ARG A 421 -2.54 -19.40 12.72
N MET A 422 -2.14 -18.31 12.06
CA MET A 422 -1.01 -18.29 11.14
C MET A 422 0.32 -18.18 11.88
N LEU A 423 0.36 -17.39 12.96
CA LEU A 423 1.54 -17.06 13.75
C LEU A 423 1.23 -17.29 15.25
N PRO A 424 1.39 -18.52 15.76
CA PRO A 424 1.02 -18.86 17.14
C PRO A 424 1.90 -18.19 18.20
N PHE A 425 3.09 -17.71 17.81
CA PHE A 425 4.05 -17.04 18.70
C PHE A 425 3.71 -15.57 19.02
N LEU A 426 2.61 -15.03 18.49
CA LEU A 426 2.23 -13.64 18.74
C LEU A 426 1.80 -13.41 20.20
N PRO A 427 2.17 -12.26 20.81
CA PRO A 427 1.84 -11.97 22.19
C PRO A 427 0.33 -11.91 22.41
N GLU A 428 -0.13 -12.44 23.56
CA GLU A 428 -1.55 -12.43 23.90
C GLU A 428 -2.08 -11.02 24.11
N SER A 429 -3.30 -10.78 23.61
CA SER A 429 -4.00 -9.51 23.81
C SER A 429 -4.67 -9.49 25.19
N PRO A 430 -4.29 -8.57 26.11
CA PRO A 430 -5.00 -8.42 27.39
C PRO A 430 -6.45 -7.98 27.15
N PRO A 431 -7.41 -8.22 28.07
CA PRO A 431 -8.80 -7.84 27.87
C PRO A 431 -8.94 -6.34 27.52
N PRO A 432 -9.85 -5.98 26.59
CA PRO A 432 -10.01 -4.59 26.19
C PRO A 432 -10.49 -3.72 27.36
N PRO A 433 -10.02 -2.47 27.49
CA PRO A 433 -10.46 -1.59 28.57
C PRO A 433 -11.95 -1.23 28.46
N ALA A 434 -12.62 -1.08 29.61
CA ALA A 434 -14.07 -0.86 29.71
C ALA A 434 -14.57 0.47 29.12
N ARG A 435 -13.69 1.45 28.89
CA ARG A 435 -14.01 2.72 28.23
C ARG A 435 -12.95 3.05 27.18
N SER A 436 -13.36 2.97 25.91
CA SER A 436 -12.58 3.51 24.79
C SER A 436 -12.78 5.02 24.76
N ARG A 437 -11.77 5.80 25.13
CA ARG A 437 -11.76 7.26 24.88
C ARG A 437 -11.77 7.50 23.37
N THR A 438 -12.54 8.49 22.92
CA THR A 438 -12.54 8.95 21.53
C THR A 438 -11.15 9.49 21.21
N HIS A 439 -10.48 8.90 20.23
CA HIS A 439 -9.16 9.33 19.80
C HIS A 439 -9.29 10.55 18.88
N TRP A 440 -8.48 11.59 19.13
CA TRP A 440 -8.34 12.78 18.27
C TRP A 440 -7.85 12.42 16.85
N SER A 441 -7.37 11.20 16.64
CA SER A 441 -7.00 10.66 15.33
C SER A 441 -8.13 10.76 14.31
N GLY A 442 -9.41 10.70 14.73
CA GLY A 442 -10.55 10.83 13.83
C GLY A 442 -10.54 12.14 13.01
N VAL A 443 -10.16 13.25 13.64
CA VAL A 443 -10.09 14.56 12.98
C VAL A 443 -8.89 14.60 12.02
N LEU A 444 -7.73 14.14 12.47
CA LEU A 444 -6.49 14.13 11.66
C LEU A 444 -6.55 13.18 10.46
N LEU A 445 -7.39 12.16 10.51
CA LEU A 445 -7.56 11.17 9.45
C LEU A 445 -8.64 11.55 8.43
N THR A 446 -9.54 12.48 8.77
CA THR A 446 -10.61 12.95 7.86
C THR A 446 -10.06 13.52 6.54
N PRO A 447 -9.00 14.36 6.52
CA PRO A 447 -8.42 14.85 5.27
C PRO A 447 -7.91 13.71 4.37
N LEU A 448 -7.28 12.69 4.95
CA LEU A 448 -6.79 11.53 4.18
C LEU A 448 -7.95 10.71 3.59
N LEU A 449 -9.06 10.59 4.31
CA LEU A 449 -10.28 9.98 3.80
C LEU A 449 -10.83 10.78 2.61
N LEU A 450 -10.96 12.10 2.76
CA LEU A 450 -11.49 12.97 1.70
C LEU A 450 -10.60 12.96 0.46
N LEU A 451 -9.28 13.06 0.63
CA LEU A 451 -8.32 12.99 -0.47
C LEU A 451 -8.33 11.61 -1.14
N GLY A 452 -8.40 10.52 -0.36
CA GLY A 452 -8.49 9.17 -0.92
C GLY A 452 -9.79 8.91 -1.68
N ALA A 453 -10.91 9.44 -1.20
CA ALA A 453 -12.19 9.39 -1.92
C ALA A 453 -12.16 10.25 -3.18
N ALA A 454 -11.58 11.45 -3.09
CA ALA A 454 -11.39 12.36 -4.21
C ALA A 454 -10.52 11.73 -5.30
N ASP A 455 -9.44 11.01 -4.96
CA ASP A 455 -8.63 10.28 -5.95
C ASP A 455 -9.46 9.27 -6.73
N ILE A 456 -10.30 8.50 -6.04
CA ILE A 456 -11.21 7.53 -6.66
C ILE A 456 -12.18 8.23 -7.61
N LEU A 457 -12.80 9.34 -7.18
CA LEU A 457 -13.73 10.10 -8.01
C LEU A 457 -13.05 10.66 -9.27
N LEU A 458 -11.87 11.27 -9.12
CA LEU A 458 -11.11 11.84 -10.23
C LEU A 458 -10.67 10.78 -11.26
N ARG A 459 -10.56 9.50 -10.89
CA ARG A 459 -10.27 8.41 -11.84
C ARG A 459 -11.42 8.12 -12.80
N PHE A 460 -12.65 8.43 -12.39
CA PHE A 460 -13.84 8.24 -13.22
C PHE A 460 -14.32 9.54 -13.89
N GLU A 461 -13.58 10.64 -13.73
CA GLU A 461 -13.94 11.95 -14.30
C GLU A 461 -14.24 11.89 -15.80
N ARG A 462 -13.40 11.19 -16.59
CA ARG A 462 -13.58 11.04 -18.04
C ARG A 462 -14.93 10.38 -18.42
N GLY A 463 -15.51 9.56 -17.54
CA GLY A 463 -16.81 8.92 -17.74
C GLY A 463 -17.97 9.61 -17.02
N ALA A 464 -17.70 10.26 -15.88
CA ALA A 464 -18.72 10.80 -14.99
C ALA A 464 -19.09 12.28 -15.24
N ARG A 465 -18.30 13.01 -16.07
CA ARG A 465 -18.49 14.45 -16.38
C ARG A 465 -18.84 15.27 -15.12
N LEU A 466 -17.95 15.20 -14.12
CA LEU A 466 -18.18 15.91 -12.86
C LEU A 466 -18.30 17.42 -13.10
N PRO A 467 -19.27 18.11 -12.47
CA PRO A 467 -19.41 19.57 -12.59
C PRO A 467 -18.13 20.28 -12.15
N GLU A 468 -17.78 21.39 -12.82
CA GLU A 468 -16.57 22.17 -12.51
C GLU A 468 -16.53 22.66 -11.05
N GLN A 469 -17.71 22.97 -10.49
CA GLN A 469 -17.88 23.36 -9.09
C GLN A 469 -17.42 22.27 -8.10
N VAL A 470 -17.44 21.01 -8.51
CA VAL A 470 -16.92 19.87 -7.73
C VAL A 470 -15.46 19.60 -8.09
N LEU A 471 -15.10 19.68 -9.37
CA LEU A 471 -13.75 19.38 -9.84
C LEU A 471 -12.70 20.33 -9.26
N ARG A 472 -12.95 21.65 -9.31
CA ARG A 472 -12.01 22.69 -8.88
C ARG A 472 -11.56 22.56 -7.41
N PRO A 473 -12.45 22.40 -6.41
CA PRO A 473 -11.99 22.20 -5.04
C PRO A 473 -11.26 20.86 -4.86
N LEU A 474 -11.64 19.79 -5.55
CA LEU A 474 -10.98 18.49 -5.44
C LEU A 474 -9.56 18.50 -6.03
N THR A 475 -9.37 19.16 -7.17
CA THR A 475 -8.05 19.32 -7.81
C THR A 475 -7.16 20.25 -7.01
N TRP A 476 -7.71 21.34 -6.46
CA TRP A 476 -6.99 22.22 -5.53
C TRP A 476 -6.50 21.49 -4.28
N LEU A 477 -7.38 20.72 -3.63
CA LEU A 477 -7.04 19.91 -2.45
C LEU A 477 -5.91 18.90 -2.77
N HIS A 478 -6.00 18.23 -3.92
CA HIS A 478 -4.92 17.34 -4.39
C HIS A 478 -3.62 18.10 -4.65
N GLY A 479 -3.70 19.28 -5.27
CA GLY A 479 -2.53 20.14 -5.52
C GLY A 479 -1.79 20.47 -4.24
N CYS A 480 -2.51 20.85 -3.17
CA CYS A 480 -1.93 21.12 -1.86
C CYS A 480 -1.30 19.89 -1.20
N ALA A 481 -1.89 18.70 -1.38
CA ALA A 481 -1.39 17.46 -0.77
C ALA A 481 -0.26 16.79 -1.56
N ARG A 482 -0.13 17.09 -2.87
CA ARG A 482 0.81 16.44 -3.79
C ARG A 482 2.27 16.48 -3.33
N PRO A 483 2.81 17.61 -2.80
CA PRO A 483 4.19 17.65 -2.33
C PRO A 483 4.47 16.71 -1.15
N LEU A 484 3.45 16.42 -0.34
CA LEU A 484 3.54 15.50 0.80
C LEU A 484 3.55 14.03 0.37
N ARG A 485 3.20 13.73 -0.89
CA ARG A 485 3.18 12.37 -1.47
C ARG A 485 2.50 11.33 -0.57
N SER A 486 1.48 11.77 0.17
CA SER A 486 0.81 10.98 1.22
C SER A 486 -0.60 10.55 0.84
N VAL A 487 -1.03 10.90 -0.38
CA VAL A 487 -2.20 10.35 -1.07
C VAL A 487 -1.86 10.34 -2.56
N ASN A 488 -1.70 9.15 -3.16
CA ASN A 488 -1.13 9.00 -4.50
C ASN A 488 -1.99 8.15 -5.44
N ARG A 489 -1.63 8.20 -6.72
CA ARG A 489 -2.23 7.38 -7.76
C ARG A 489 -1.40 6.14 -8.04
N TYR A 490 -2.05 4.99 -7.99
CA TYR A 490 -1.51 3.70 -8.43
C TYR A 490 -2.03 3.32 -9.82
N GLY A 491 -1.14 2.74 -10.63
CA GLY A 491 -1.40 2.38 -12.04
C GLY A 491 -0.19 1.70 -12.71
N LEU A 492 0.40 0.70 -12.05
CA LEU A 492 1.62 0.05 -12.56
C LEU A 492 1.31 -0.73 -13.84
N PHE A 493 2.13 -0.53 -14.89
CA PHE A 493 1.96 -1.13 -16.23
C PHE A 493 0.55 -0.93 -16.80
N SER A 494 0.01 0.30 -16.71
CA SER A 494 -1.25 0.63 -17.38
C SER A 494 -1.15 0.48 -18.89
N VAL A 495 0.02 0.77 -19.46
CA VAL A 495 0.40 0.51 -20.85
C VAL A 495 1.58 -0.46 -20.82
N MET A 496 1.48 -1.55 -21.56
CA MET A 496 2.49 -2.59 -21.62
C MET A 496 3.57 -2.21 -22.64
N THR A 497 4.83 -2.36 -22.23
CA THR A 497 5.95 -2.28 -23.16
C THR A 497 6.05 -3.61 -23.91
N VAL A 498 6.08 -3.55 -25.25
CA VAL A 498 6.10 -4.73 -26.13
C VAL A 498 7.48 -5.07 -26.69
N GLU A 499 8.43 -4.15 -26.57
CA GLU A 499 9.85 -4.30 -26.96
C GLU A 499 10.75 -4.05 -25.75
N ARG A 500 12.02 -4.46 -25.81
CA ARG A 500 12.99 -4.23 -24.73
C ARG A 500 14.20 -3.44 -25.24
N PRO A 501 14.03 -2.12 -25.48
CA PRO A 501 15.16 -1.26 -25.75
C PRO A 501 16.07 -1.18 -24.52
N GLU A 502 17.37 -1.29 -24.74
CA GLU A 502 18.39 -1.28 -23.71
C GLU A 502 19.56 -0.40 -24.13
N ILE A 503 19.95 0.49 -23.21
CA ILE A 503 21.06 1.42 -23.43
C ILE A 503 22.36 0.77 -22.94
N VAL A 504 23.35 0.71 -23.83
CA VAL A 504 24.74 0.37 -23.51
C VAL A 504 25.56 1.66 -23.54
N VAL A 505 26.23 1.98 -22.43
CA VAL A 505 27.10 3.15 -22.32
C VAL A 505 28.54 2.71 -22.55
N GLU A 506 29.22 3.41 -23.44
CA GLU A 506 30.58 3.05 -23.87
C GLU A 506 31.51 4.25 -23.72
N GLY A 507 32.74 4.02 -23.27
CA GLY A 507 33.80 5.01 -23.27
C GLY A 507 34.86 4.71 -24.32
N SER A 508 35.62 5.72 -24.72
CA SER A 508 36.73 5.59 -25.66
C SER A 508 37.79 6.67 -25.41
N ASN A 509 39.05 6.34 -25.72
CA ASN A 509 40.19 7.26 -25.67
C ASN A 509 40.60 7.80 -27.03
N ASP A 510 40.27 7.10 -28.11
CA ASP A 510 40.64 7.41 -29.50
C ASP A 510 39.43 7.77 -30.38
N GLY A 511 38.22 7.37 -29.98
CA GLY A 511 37.00 7.49 -30.78
C GLY A 511 36.72 6.28 -31.69
N GLU A 512 37.64 5.31 -31.73
CA GLU A 512 37.58 4.12 -32.58
C GLU A 512 37.25 2.86 -31.76
N HIS A 513 37.97 2.65 -30.66
CA HIS A 513 37.77 1.53 -29.75
C HIS A 513 36.85 1.93 -28.61
N TRP A 514 35.70 1.26 -28.52
CA TRP A 514 34.64 1.58 -27.55
C TRP A 514 34.45 0.44 -26.57
N GLU A 515 34.62 0.74 -25.28
CA GLU A 515 34.48 -0.25 -24.21
C GLU A 515 33.21 0.01 -23.36
N PRO A 516 32.36 -1.00 -23.13
CA PRO A 516 31.11 -0.83 -22.41
C PRO A 516 31.30 -0.79 -20.89
N TYR A 517 30.63 0.17 -20.25
CA TYR A 517 30.39 0.17 -18.81
C TYR A 517 29.37 -0.91 -18.42
N ARG A 518 29.69 -1.74 -17.42
CA ARG A 518 28.76 -2.79 -16.94
C ARG A 518 27.98 -2.33 -15.73
N PHE A 519 26.67 -2.50 -15.77
CA PHE A 519 25.76 -2.20 -14.67
C PHE A 519 25.59 -3.42 -13.75
N ARG A 520 25.24 -3.21 -12.49
CA ARG A 520 25.21 -4.27 -11.46
C ARG A 520 24.03 -5.21 -11.58
N TYR A 521 22.89 -4.71 -12.06
CA TYR A 521 21.61 -5.41 -11.93
C TYR A 521 20.78 -5.44 -13.21
N LYS A 522 20.84 -4.39 -14.04
CA LYS A 522 20.20 -4.46 -15.37
C LYS A 522 20.94 -5.43 -16.27
N VAL A 523 20.25 -5.90 -17.31
CA VAL A 523 20.85 -6.76 -18.33
C VAL A 523 21.94 -5.98 -19.07
N SER A 524 23.20 -6.42 -18.97
CA SER A 524 24.34 -5.80 -19.66
C SER A 524 25.02 -6.78 -20.62
N ASP A 525 25.22 -8.02 -20.18
CA ASP A 525 25.82 -9.08 -20.98
C ASP A 525 24.76 -10.12 -21.36
N VAL A 526 24.85 -10.65 -22.58
CA VAL A 526 23.87 -11.60 -23.13
C VAL A 526 23.94 -12.99 -22.48
N ASP A 527 25.10 -13.36 -21.96
CA ASP A 527 25.35 -14.67 -21.34
C ASP A 527 25.01 -14.69 -19.84
N GLN A 528 24.69 -13.52 -19.25
CA GLN A 528 24.37 -13.44 -17.84
C GLN A 528 22.88 -13.71 -17.59
N PRO A 529 22.55 -14.64 -16.66
CA PRO A 529 21.18 -14.82 -16.23
C PRO A 529 20.66 -13.57 -15.52
N PRO A 530 19.37 -13.22 -15.69
CA PRO A 530 18.74 -12.16 -14.89
C PRO A 530 18.85 -12.47 -13.38
N ARG A 531 19.02 -11.43 -12.56
CA ARG A 531 19.27 -11.56 -11.11
C ARG A 531 17.99 -11.35 -10.29
N GLN A 532 17.88 -12.01 -9.14
CA GLN A 532 16.92 -11.64 -8.09
C GLN A 532 17.57 -10.55 -7.23
N VAL A 533 17.01 -9.35 -7.27
CA VAL A 533 17.55 -8.12 -6.67
C VAL A 533 16.66 -7.60 -5.55
N ALA A 534 15.35 -7.74 -5.70
CA ALA A 534 14.40 -7.39 -4.65
C ALA A 534 14.76 -8.14 -3.35
N PRO A 535 14.80 -7.47 -2.19
CA PRO A 535 14.14 -6.20 -1.92
C PRO A 535 14.99 -4.94 -2.10
N HIS A 536 16.24 -5.05 -2.57
CA HIS A 536 17.06 -3.90 -2.96
C HIS A 536 16.45 -3.20 -4.18
N GLN A 537 16.44 -1.86 -4.17
CA GLN A 537 16.01 -1.04 -5.29
C GLN A 537 17.24 -0.35 -5.92
N PRO A 538 17.80 -0.89 -7.01
CA PRO A 538 18.91 -0.25 -7.73
C PRO A 538 18.36 0.90 -8.58
N ARG A 539 18.47 2.13 -8.08
CA ARG A 539 17.76 3.29 -8.62
C ARG A 539 18.31 3.70 -9.99
N LEU A 540 19.62 3.57 -10.23
CA LEU A 540 20.22 3.85 -11.53
C LEU A 540 19.80 2.81 -12.58
N ASP A 541 20.05 1.52 -12.32
CA ASP A 541 19.69 0.42 -13.22
C ASP A 541 18.20 0.44 -13.59
N TRP A 542 17.33 0.73 -12.62
CA TRP A 542 15.90 0.83 -12.86
C TRP A 542 15.52 2.05 -13.71
N GLN A 543 16.18 3.19 -13.52
CA GLN A 543 15.93 4.39 -14.33
C GLN A 543 16.43 4.24 -15.77
N MET A 544 17.44 3.42 -16.02
CA MET A 544 17.89 3.10 -17.39
C MET A 544 16.77 2.51 -18.25
N TRP A 545 15.89 1.69 -17.66
CA TRP A 545 14.73 1.14 -18.37
C TRP A 545 13.78 2.25 -18.83
N PHE A 546 13.46 3.22 -17.97
CA PHE A 546 12.63 4.36 -18.36
C PHE A 546 13.30 5.25 -19.40
N ALA A 547 14.62 5.50 -19.26
CA ALA A 547 15.37 6.28 -20.23
C ALA A 547 15.28 5.68 -21.64
N ALA A 548 15.44 4.36 -21.77
CA ALA A 548 15.45 3.67 -23.05
C ALA A 548 14.13 3.81 -23.85
N LEU A 549 13.03 4.17 -23.20
CA LEU A 549 11.71 4.33 -23.83
C LEU A 549 11.46 5.72 -24.43
N SER A 550 12.39 6.67 -24.26
CA SER A 550 12.25 8.04 -24.76
C SER A 550 13.60 8.67 -25.09
N SER A 551 13.60 9.92 -25.54
CA SER A 551 14.84 10.69 -25.73
C SER A 551 15.67 10.82 -24.44
N PRO A 552 17.00 10.99 -24.53
CA PRO A 552 17.91 11.09 -23.38
C PRO A 552 17.45 12.13 -22.34
N PRO A 553 17.11 11.73 -21.11
CA PRO A 553 16.73 12.67 -20.07
C PRO A 553 17.95 13.42 -19.52
N SER A 554 17.73 14.60 -18.93
CA SER A 554 18.81 15.46 -18.42
C SER A 554 19.69 14.77 -17.35
N TRP A 555 19.13 13.90 -16.51
CA TRP A 555 19.90 13.13 -15.56
C TRP A 555 20.83 12.12 -16.24
N PHE A 556 20.45 11.59 -17.41
CA PHE A 556 21.27 10.64 -18.15
C PHE A 556 22.47 11.36 -18.77
N ILE A 557 22.27 12.56 -19.32
CA ILE A 557 23.38 13.42 -19.78
C ILE A 557 24.30 13.79 -18.61
N ALA A 558 23.73 14.09 -17.42
CA ALA A 558 24.51 14.30 -16.22
C ALA A 558 25.32 13.07 -15.80
N PHE A 559 24.74 11.88 -15.94
CA PHE A 559 25.44 10.62 -15.70
C PHE A 559 26.64 10.44 -16.65
N LEU A 560 26.48 10.65 -17.96
CA LEU A 560 27.58 10.55 -18.93
C LEU A 560 28.70 11.56 -18.62
N ALA A 561 28.35 12.79 -18.26
CA ALA A 561 29.33 13.79 -17.85
C ALA A 561 30.14 13.37 -16.63
N ARG A 562 29.52 12.68 -15.67
CA ARG A 562 30.22 12.18 -14.47
C ARG A 562 31.15 11.02 -14.77
N LEU A 563 30.87 10.22 -15.80
CA LEU A 563 31.80 9.20 -16.29
C LEU A 563 33.03 9.85 -16.92
N LEU A 564 32.84 10.88 -17.76
CA LEU A 564 33.95 11.66 -18.34
C LEU A 564 34.79 12.39 -17.28
N GLU A 565 34.20 12.77 -16.14
CA GLU A 565 34.94 13.33 -15.01
C GLU A 565 35.64 12.27 -14.14
N GLY A 566 35.37 10.98 -14.34
CA GLY A 566 35.88 9.91 -13.47
C GLY A 566 35.34 9.99 -12.04
N ALA A 567 34.10 10.47 -11.85
CA ALA A 567 33.54 10.69 -10.51
C ALA A 567 33.39 9.36 -9.73
N PRO A 568 34.15 9.14 -8.65
CA PRO A 568 34.22 7.82 -8.01
C PRO A 568 32.88 7.40 -7.38
N GLU A 569 32.10 8.35 -6.87
CA GLU A 569 30.78 8.07 -6.30
C GLU A 569 29.78 7.55 -7.35
N VAL A 570 29.88 8.02 -8.60
CA VAL A 570 29.04 7.58 -9.72
C VAL A 570 29.54 6.27 -10.29
N LEU A 571 30.86 6.13 -10.47
CA LEU A 571 31.49 4.88 -10.90
C LEU A 571 31.19 3.73 -9.92
N GLY A 572 31.08 4.01 -8.62
CA GLY A 572 30.69 3.03 -7.60
C GLY A 572 29.29 2.43 -7.79
N LEU A 573 28.39 3.11 -8.53
CA LEU A 573 27.07 2.59 -8.89
C LEU A 573 27.15 1.46 -9.93
N LEU A 574 28.25 1.40 -10.70
CA LEU A 574 28.47 0.42 -11.77
C LEU A 574 29.18 -0.83 -11.24
N GLU A 575 29.07 -1.94 -11.98
CA GLU A 575 29.77 -3.20 -11.65
C GLU A 575 31.22 -3.15 -12.13
N ARG A 576 31.45 -2.64 -13.34
CA ARG A 576 32.78 -2.53 -13.95
C ARG A 576 32.96 -1.17 -14.62
N ASN A 577 34.08 -0.53 -14.29
CA ASN A 577 34.64 0.59 -15.05
C ASN A 577 35.75 0.07 -15.98
N PRO A 578 35.62 0.19 -17.31
CA PRO A 578 36.68 -0.20 -18.24
C PRO A 578 37.91 0.72 -18.22
N PHE A 579 37.81 1.90 -17.58
CA PHE A 579 38.86 2.91 -17.54
C PHE A 579 39.33 3.18 -16.10
N PRO A 580 40.06 2.23 -15.46
CA PRO A 580 40.44 2.34 -14.05
C PRO A 580 41.52 3.39 -13.77
N ASP A 581 42.43 3.62 -14.71
CA ASP A 581 43.62 4.47 -14.49
C ASP A 581 43.35 5.96 -14.77
N ALA A 582 42.55 6.24 -15.80
CA ALA A 582 42.16 7.60 -16.18
C ALA A 582 40.77 7.57 -16.84
N PRO A 583 39.92 8.61 -16.63
CA PRO A 583 38.60 8.65 -17.27
C PRO A 583 38.72 8.70 -18.80
N PRO A 584 37.72 8.18 -19.55
CA PRO A 584 37.76 8.18 -21.00
C PRO A 584 37.67 9.61 -21.55
N ARG A 585 38.28 9.83 -22.71
CA ARG A 585 38.19 11.12 -23.42
C ARG A 585 36.81 11.36 -24.02
N GLN A 586 36.12 10.29 -24.39
CA GLN A 586 34.82 10.32 -25.04
C GLN A 586 33.88 9.27 -24.45
N VAL A 587 32.59 9.57 -24.42
CA VAL A 587 31.53 8.63 -24.04
C VAL A 587 30.40 8.70 -25.05
N ARG A 588 29.82 7.56 -25.41
CA ARG A 588 28.61 7.46 -26.23
C ARG A 588 27.61 6.51 -25.59
N ALA A 589 26.38 6.51 -26.09
CA ALA A 589 25.37 5.54 -25.71
C ALA A 589 24.76 4.88 -26.94
N VAL A 590 24.67 3.56 -26.95
CA VAL A 590 24.13 2.75 -28.05
C VAL A 590 22.83 2.11 -27.61
N LEU A 591 21.79 2.24 -28.43
CA LEU A 591 20.52 1.57 -28.20
C LEU A 591 20.53 0.21 -28.88
N HIS A 592 20.14 -0.81 -28.12
CA HIS A 592 19.94 -2.17 -28.61
C HIS A 592 18.52 -2.61 -28.29
N ASP A 593 17.98 -3.56 -29.04
CA ASP A 593 16.76 -4.28 -28.69
C ASP A 593 17.15 -5.68 -28.21
N TYR A 594 16.73 -6.03 -26.99
CA TYR A 594 17.06 -7.30 -26.36
C TYR A 594 15.88 -8.26 -26.41
N ARG A 595 16.15 -9.55 -26.62
CA ARG A 595 15.13 -10.61 -26.55
C ARG A 595 15.63 -11.77 -25.71
N MET A 596 14.73 -12.44 -24.99
CA MET A 596 15.04 -13.66 -24.28
C MET A 596 15.26 -14.79 -25.29
N THR A 597 16.37 -15.51 -25.14
CA THR A 597 16.65 -16.72 -25.93
C THR A 597 15.63 -17.81 -25.67
N GLY A 598 15.37 -18.66 -26.67
CA GLY A 598 14.60 -19.89 -26.47
C GLY A 598 15.38 -20.94 -25.67
N ALA A 599 14.68 -21.96 -25.15
CA ALA A 599 15.32 -23.03 -24.38
C ALA A 599 16.37 -23.83 -25.19
N GLU A 600 16.16 -24.02 -26.49
CA GLU A 600 17.12 -24.69 -27.37
C GLU A 600 18.35 -23.83 -27.64
N GLU A 601 18.15 -22.56 -27.98
CA GLU A 601 19.25 -21.61 -28.19
C GLU A 601 20.12 -21.48 -26.94
N ARG A 602 19.50 -21.32 -25.76
CA ARG A 602 20.21 -21.29 -24.49
C ARG A 602 21.01 -22.57 -24.23
N ARG A 603 20.49 -23.76 -24.57
CA ARG A 603 21.24 -25.02 -24.44
C ARG A 603 22.46 -25.06 -25.36
N ARG A 604 22.36 -24.47 -26.55
CA ARG A 604 23.42 -24.48 -27.57
C ARG A 604 24.51 -23.45 -27.30
N THR A 605 24.14 -22.22 -26.94
CA THR A 605 25.08 -21.08 -26.84
C THR A 605 25.42 -20.70 -25.41
N GLY A 606 24.60 -21.11 -24.43
CA GLY A 606 24.69 -20.64 -23.05
C GLY A 606 24.09 -19.24 -22.84
N ALA A 607 23.76 -18.52 -23.92
CA ALA A 607 23.22 -17.17 -23.85
C ALA A 607 21.81 -17.15 -23.26
N TRP A 608 21.51 -16.13 -22.48
CA TRP A 608 20.16 -15.87 -21.94
C TRP A 608 19.40 -14.87 -22.80
N TRP A 609 20.13 -14.00 -23.49
CA TRP A 609 19.59 -12.92 -24.30
C TRP A 609 20.19 -12.95 -25.71
N THR A 610 19.44 -12.46 -26.67
CA THR A 610 19.97 -11.95 -27.95
C THR A 610 19.81 -10.45 -27.97
N ARG A 611 20.67 -9.75 -28.73
CA ARG A 611 20.58 -8.30 -28.89
C ARG A 611 20.82 -7.88 -30.32
N GLU A 612 20.06 -6.90 -30.78
CA GLU A 612 20.20 -6.26 -32.09
C GLU A 612 20.49 -4.78 -31.90
N ARG A 613 21.53 -4.25 -32.57
CA ARG A 613 21.87 -2.83 -32.48
C ARG A 613 20.86 -2.00 -33.27
N ARG A 614 20.19 -1.05 -32.60
CA ARG A 614 19.25 -0.12 -33.24
C ARG A 614 19.93 1.16 -33.74
N GLY A 615 20.93 1.65 -32.99
CA GLY A 615 21.65 2.86 -33.37
C GLY A 615 22.27 3.59 -32.17
N LEU A 616 22.70 4.83 -32.38
CA LEU A 616 23.19 5.68 -31.31
C LEU A 616 22.01 6.29 -30.55
N TYR A 617 21.97 6.07 -29.24
CA TYR A 617 21.07 6.76 -28.33
C TYR A 617 21.58 8.16 -28.00
N VAL A 618 22.91 8.29 -27.86
CA VAL A 618 23.62 9.54 -27.64
C VAL A 618 24.90 9.51 -28.47
N GLN A 619 25.11 10.56 -29.27
CA GLN A 619 26.33 10.75 -30.06
C GLN A 619 27.57 10.87 -29.16
N PRO A 620 28.78 10.59 -29.67
CA PRO A 620 30.00 10.75 -28.90
C PRO A 620 30.11 12.15 -28.26
N LEU A 621 30.30 12.16 -26.94
CA LEU A 621 30.43 13.34 -26.10
C LEU A 621 31.82 13.39 -25.49
N ALA A 622 32.38 14.60 -25.40
CA ALA A 622 33.59 14.87 -24.64
C ALA A 622 33.38 16.09 -23.72
N LEU A 623 34.26 16.24 -22.73
CA LEU A 623 34.34 17.49 -21.96
C LEU A 623 34.85 18.61 -22.88
N ALA A 624 34.20 19.76 -22.84
CA ALA A 624 34.69 20.94 -23.55
C ALA A 624 35.89 21.55 -22.82
N SER A 625 36.88 22.01 -23.58
CA SER A 625 38.04 22.74 -23.06
C SER A 625 37.63 24.09 -22.49
N GLY A 626 38.12 24.45 -21.29
CA GLY A 626 37.95 25.78 -20.69
C GLY A 626 37.77 25.78 -19.16
N PRO A 627 37.81 26.96 -18.51
CA PRO A 627 37.65 27.07 -17.07
C PRO A 627 36.25 26.63 -16.64
N ARG A 628 36.22 25.78 -15.60
CA ARG A 628 34.99 25.21 -15.03
C ARG A 628 34.41 26.16 -13.98
N PRO A 629 33.14 26.59 -14.10
CA PRO A 629 32.46 27.23 -12.98
C PRO A 629 32.28 26.19 -11.85
N THR A 630 32.72 26.53 -10.63
CA THR A 630 32.52 25.68 -9.45
C THR A 630 31.04 25.45 -9.19
N GLY A 631 30.61 24.19 -9.17
CA GLY A 631 29.22 23.80 -8.86
C GLY A 631 28.26 23.79 -10.05
N SER A 632 28.74 23.86 -11.30
CA SER A 632 27.91 23.61 -12.48
C SER A 632 28.26 22.27 -13.15
N MET A 633 27.30 21.75 -13.91
CA MET A 633 27.56 20.71 -14.90
C MET A 633 28.71 21.13 -15.82
N PRO A 634 29.63 20.22 -16.18
CA PRO A 634 30.70 20.54 -17.11
C PRO A 634 30.10 20.90 -18.48
N ARG A 635 30.80 21.77 -19.22
CA ARG A 635 30.44 22.01 -20.62
C ARG A 635 30.77 20.75 -21.42
N LEU A 636 29.80 20.29 -22.21
CA LEU A 636 29.93 19.11 -23.06
C LEU A 636 30.05 19.56 -24.51
N ARG A 637 30.91 18.88 -25.27
CA ARG A 637 31.05 19.04 -26.72
C ARG A 637 30.57 17.76 -27.40
N TRP A 638 29.61 17.91 -28.30
CA TRP A 638 29.17 16.85 -29.20
C TRP A 638 30.21 16.68 -30.31
N LEU A 639 30.65 15.46 -30.53
CA LEU A 639 31.54 15.13 -31.64
C LEU A 639 30.69 14.59 -32.79
N ALA A 640 31.07 14.92 -34.02
CA ALA A 640 30.44 14.31 -35.19
C ALA A 640 30.66 12.78 -35.13
N PRO A 641 29.69 11.97 -35.57
CA PRO A 641 29.96 10.56 -35.80
C PRO A 641 31.12 10.48 -36.79
N GLY A 642 32.24 9.87 -36.38
CA GLY A 642 33.37 9.63 -37.27
C GLY A 642 32.88 8.90 -38.52
N VAL A 643 33.28 9.41 -39.69
CA VAL A 643 33.13 8.72 -40.98
C VAL A 643 34.00 7.47 -40.95
#